data_AF-F4KQX5-F1
#
_entry.id   AF-F4KQX5-F1
#
_cell.length_a   1.000
_cell.length_b   1.000
_cell.length_c   1.000
_cell.angle_alpha   90.00
_cell.angle_beta   90.00
_cell.angle_gamma   90.00
#
_symmetry.space_group_name_H-M   'P 1'
#
loop_
_entity.id
_entity.type
_entity.pdbx_description
1 polymer ?
#
loop_
_entity_poly.entity_id
_entity_poly.type
_entity_poly.pdbx_seq_one_letter_code
_entity_poly.pdbx_strand_id
1 'polypeptide(L)'
;MHTRLKTSKNNHLIVFVLAISSLLVACENQKSNHDALVGLGLGISDATVVVSNLDSARLHYTEDLGFDIPKPEKYEQGIYKGSIGFSAFFPDMSALEFITLKDSAAKAKRSFIGSFLKKQEGLRLYSLSTSSAKATLDWLNTRGFAIDSVQEGRGAAELPKGWDWDDGGPQWRTVGLNAKNPPAHLPDFMEYIGLPYQDYQNEKTSIYAMNRTYSNHPNGVVGMTALRIVVDDLKAARKEFKKMGLSELKQPKSPDVIRFQVSTNQELQLITPQSPGDSLSQFLTARGPGVYAMRFEVKKLKATRAFFRKKLPAKALRMGKSPERLIVLKEYAHGVQLEFVEEPKAQALLAQQYEIKEGKKLNSVAKKHASALYQKYCALCHGKNREGYAADNAPSLRSHSLMSVTKIPAANYNFLRYTIAYGRQGTAMAAYAKDQGGPLEYLDIDLLITWLREKSGVKKPLELSTDPVSGDVALGKKLYNKTCATCHGLKGEGVSAPALGNPMFLATASDAFLRYAIAEGRDSTPMRAFKNELKKEEIDGLTAYIRSRASGWNAPGAVVIKEPLPKDYILNPKKKAPKFSLREGKFVPAEQVLKALQDKSRMVILDARSKAGWHQSHIPGAVPVPYYEEPDSFIKDMPKDGTWIVVYCACPHAASEKVVSTLRRLGYKNTAIIDEGILVWTNRGYPVQYGQGDVAKK
;
A
#
# COMPACT_ATOMS: atom_id res chain seq x y z
N MET A 1 -10.87 -4.02 -51.39
CA MET A 1 -10.83 -2.85 -52.30
C MET A 1 -10.27 -1.68 -51.50
N HIS A 2 -8.96 -1.44 -51.56
CA HIS A 2 -8.33 -0.36 -52.36
C HIS A 2 -8.87 1.02 -51.94
N THR A 3 -8.06 1.87 -51.32
CA THR A 3 -6.91 2.50 -51.99
C THR A 3 -5.76 2.88 -51.05
N ARG A 4 -4.54 2.61 -51.53
CA ARG A 4 -3.27 3.18 -51.07
C ARG A 4 -3.08 4.55 -51.74
N LEU A 5 -2.40 5.47 -51.07
CA LEU A 5 -1.61 6.50 -51.75
C LEU A 5 -0.19 6.54 -51.16
N LYS A 6 0.77 6.55 -52.07
CA LYS A 6 2.21 6.45 -51.90
C LYS A 6 2.85 7.81 -52.23
N THR A 7 3.87 8.15 -51.43
CA THR A 7 5.16 8.81 -51.79
C THR A 7 5.20 10.21 -52.39
N SER A 8 6.02 11.07 -51.78
CA SER A 8 7.11 11.78 -52.48
C SER A 8 8.18 12.27 -51.49
N LYS A 9 9.46 12.10 -51.85
CA LYS A 9 10.68 12.56 -51.19
C LYS A 9 11.25 13.76 -51.97
N ASN A 10 11.86 14.73 -51.27
CA ASN A 10 13.16 15.39 -51.59
C ASN A 10 13.32 16.61 -50.64
N ASN A 11 14.23 16.57 -49.66
CA ASN A 11 15.65 16.95 -49.72
C ASN A 11 15.91 18.44 -50.00
N HIS A 12 16.10 19.22 -48.93
CA HIS A 12 17.13 20.26 -48.89
C HIS A 12 17.91 20.17 -47.58
N LEU A 13 19.21 19.96 -47.77
CA LEU A 13 20.28 19.89 -46.80
C LEU A 13 20.76 21.33 -46.55
N ILE A 14 20.66 21.85 -45.32
CA ILE A 14 21.49 22.97 -44.85
C ILE A 14 22.15 22.53 -43.56
N VAL A 15 23.47 22.44 -43.63
CA VAL A 15 24.39 22.15 -42.53
C VAL A 15 24.67 23.46 -41.79
N PHE A 16 24.45 23.49 -40.47
CA PHE A 16 25.25 24.32 -39.58
C PHE A 16 25.56 23.55 -38.30
N VAL A 17 26.85 23.28 -38.12
CA VAL A 17 27.46 22.65 -36.95
C VAL A 17 27.66 23.75 -35.90
N LEU A 18 27.21 23.53 -34.65
CA LEU A 18 27.91 24.02 -33.46
C LEU A 18 27.47 23.27 -32.19
N ALA A 19 28.49 22.61 -31.64
CA ALA A 19 28.70 21.89 -30.40
C ALA A 19 27.92 22.28 -29.12
N ILE A 20 27.49 21.20 -28.43
CA ILE A 20 27.76 20.87 -27.01
C ILE A 20 27.18 21.83 -25.94
N SER A 21 26.13 21.38 -25.27
CA SER A 21 26.12 20.95 -23.84
C SER A 21 24.74 21.15 -23.21
N SER A 22 24.35 20.20 -22.36
CA SER A 22 23.23 20.28 -21.39
C SER A 22 21.79 20.31 -21.92
N LEU A 23 21.32 19.23 -22.54
CA LEU A 23 19.89 18.98 -22.77
C LEU A 23 19.61 17.46 -22.73
N LEU A 24 19.72 16.86 -21.54
CA LEU A 24 19.28 15.48 -21.25
C LEU A 24 18.98 15.31 -19.75
N VAL A 25 18.19 16.21 -19.17
CA VAL A 25 17.61 16.01 -17.83
C VAL A 25 16.18 16.56 -17.83
N ALA A 26 15.25 15.78 -18.38
CA ALA A 26 13.81 15.87 -18.10
C ALA A 26 13.06 14.81 -18.92
N CYS A 27 13.44 13.54 -18.79
CA CYS A 27 12.63 12.42 -19.26
C CYS A 27 13.00 11.15 -18.47
N GLU A 28 12.99 11.24 -17.14
CA GLU A 28 12.96 10.09 -16.25
C GLU A 28 11.73 10.26 -15.37
N ASN A 29 10.60 9.67 -15.78
CA ASN A 29 9.56 9.13 -14.90
C ASN A 29 8.46 8.45 -15.71
N GLN A 30 8.89 7.44 -16.46
CA GLN A 30 8.18 6.19 -16.72
C GLN A 30 9.19 5.28 -17.44
N LYS A 31 10.31 4.98 -16.76
CA LYS A 31 11.10 3.82 -17.17
C LYS A 31 10.19 2.62 -16.97
N SER A 32 9.86 1.94 -18.06
CA SER A 32 9.26 0.62 -17.98
C SER A 32 10.06 -0.22 -16.98
N ASN A 33 9.39 -1.04 -16.16
CA ASN A 33 10.00 -1.97 -15.19
C ASN A 33 11.04 -2.96 -15.78
N HIS A 34 11.41 -2.83 -17.06
CA HIS A 34 12.46 -3.57 -17.76
C HIS A 34 13.90 -3.13 -17.44
N ASP A 35 14.10 -2.00 -16.76
CA ASP A 35 15.45 -1.46 -16.46
C ASP A 35 16.03 -1.93 -15.09
N ALA A 36 15.40 -2.90 -14.43
CA ALA A 36 15.87 -3.42 -13.16
C ALA A 36 15.74 -4.95 -13.09
N LEU A 37 16.72 -5.61 -12.46
CA LEU A 37 16.77 -7.08 -12.31
C LEU A 37 15.46 -7.69 -11.79
N VAL A 38 14.84 -7.07 -10.79
CA VAL A 38 13.64 -7.61 -10.11
C VAL A 38 12.38 -6.76 -10.29
N GLY A 39 12.45 -5.64 -11.03
CA GLY A 39 11.34 -4.68 -11.13
C GLY A 39 10.80 -4.25 -9.75
N LEU A 40 9.51 -4.48 -9.52
CA LEU A 40 8.80 -4.22 -8.25
C LEU A 40 8.83 -5.41 -7.27
N GLY A 41 9.77 -6.34 -7.44
CA GLY A 41 9.96 -7.50 -6.57
C GLY A 41 10.04 -7.16 -5.07
N LEU A 42 9.60 -8.09 -4.22
CA LEU A 42 9.38 -7.84 -2.79
C LEU A 42 10.60 -8.15 -1.89
N GLY A 43 11.68 -8.71 -2.46
CA GLY A 43 12.89 -9.11 -1.74
C GLY A 43 13.21 -10.59 -1.91
N ILE A 44 13.64 -11.25 -0.84
CA ILE A 44 13.80 -12.71 -0.81
C ILE A 44 12.39 -13.33 -0.86
N SER A 45 12.13 -14.13 -1.88
CA SER A 45 10.89 -14.92 -1.98
C SER A 45 10.96 -16.11 -1.04
N ASP A 46 12.02 -16.91 -1.18
CA ASP A 46 12.16 -18.18 -0.48
C ASP A 46 13.63 -18.56 -0.30
N ALA A 47 13.87 -19.39 0.71
CA ALA A 47 15.09 -20.14 0.90
C ALA A 47 14.74 -21.61 1.09
N THR A 48 15.22 -22.48 0.20
CA THR A 48 14.77 -23.86 0.11
C THR A 48 15.79 -24.82 0.71
N VAL A 49 15.37 -25.53 1.75
CA VAL A 49 16.10 -26.61 2.41
C VAL A 49 15.68 -27.94 1.80
N VAL A 50 16.67 -28.65 1.26
CA VAL A 50 16.46 -29.99 0.69
C VAL A 50 16.71 -31.02 1.78
N VAL A 51 15.69 -31.83 2.07
CA VAL A 51 15.69 -32.82 3.16
C VAL A 51 15.35 -34.22 2.67
N SER A 52 15.86 -35.24 3.34
CA SER A 52 15.60 -36.65 3.01
C SER A 52 14.23 -37.11 3.48
N ASN A 53 13.72 -36.53 4.57
CA ASN A 53 12.42 -36.85 5.14
C ASN A 53 11.67 -35.56 5.55
N LEU A 54 10.62 -35.22 4.81
CA LEU A 54 9.82 -34.03 5.06
C LEU A 54 9.12 -34.04 6.41
N ASP A 55 8.56 -35.18 6.83
CA ASP A 55 7.80 -35.24 8.09
C ASP A 55 8.69 -35.06 9.31
N SER A 56 9.88 -35.66 9.28
CA SER A 56 10.89 -35.45 10.32
C SER A 56 11.35 -34.00 10.35
N ALA A 57 11.64 -33.40 9.20
CA ALA A 57 12.04 -32.00 9.12
C ALA A 57 10.92 -31.06 9.60
N ARG A 58 9.68 -31.32 9.19
CA ARG A 58 8.50 -30.57 9.64
C ARG A 58 8.34 -30.63 11.14
N LEU A 59 8.31 -31.83 11.72
CA LEU A 59 8.18 -32.02 13.17
C LEU A 59 9.27 -31.29 13.93
N HIS A 60 10.53 -31.41 13.50
CA HIS A 60 11.64 -30.73 14.14
C HIS A 60 11.52 -29.20 14.05
N TYR A 61 11.22 -28.67 12.86
CA TYR A 61 11.10 -27.22 12.67
C TYR A 61 9.86 -26.64 13.39
N THR A 62 8.78 -27.40 13.53
CA THR A 62 7.58 -26.97 14.26
C THR A 62 7.77 -27.09 15.78
N GLU A 63 8.16 -28.26 16.27
CA GLU A 63 8.13 -28.58 17.70
C GLU A 63 9.37 -28.09 18.47
N ASP A 64 10.54 -28.14 17.83
CA ASP A 64 11.82 -27.82 18.47
C ASP A 64 12.31 -26.42 18.09
N LEU A 65 12.13 -26.03 16.83
CA LEU A 65 12.53 -24.73 16.32
C LEU A 65 11.40 -23.70 16.26
N GLY A 66 10.15 -24.09 16.56
CA GLY A 66 9.05 -23.17 16.78
C GLY A 66 8.63 -22.35 15.55
N PHE A 67 8.70 -22.93 14.36
CA PHE A 67 8.11 -22.35 13.15
C PHE A 67 6.68 -22.87 12.97
N ASP A 68 5.72 -21.95 12.86
CA ASP A 68 4.36 -22.25 12.39
C ASP A 68 4.42 -22.77 10.94
N ILE A 69 4.17 -24.07 10.76
CA ILE A 69 4.29 -24.80 9.51
C ILE A 69 3.01 -25.65 9.33
N PRO A 70 2.43 -25.70 8.12
CA PRO A 70 1.22 -26.48 7.86
C PRO A 70 1.40 -27.97 8.13
N LYS A 71 0.29 -28.67 8.40
CA LYS A 71 0.25 -30.13 8.57
C LYS A 71 0.52 -30.87 7.24
N PRO A 72 0.92 -32.16 7.27
CA PRO A 72 1.29 -32.94 6.07
C PRO A 72 0.23 -33.01 4.97
N GLU A 73 -1.06 -32.92 5.31
CA GLU A 73 -2.15 -32.96 4.33
C GLU A 73 -2.15 -31.74 3.40
N LYS A 74 -1.35 -30.72 3.72
CA LYS A 74 -1.17 -29.49 2.94
C LYS A 74 0.18 -29.41 2.24
N TYR A 75 0.92 -30.52 2.11
CA TYR A 75 2.13 -30.51 1.29
C TYR A 75 1.78 -30.27 -0.18
N GLU A 76 2.56 -29.42 -0.83
CA GLU A 76 2.32 -28.96 -2.20
C GLU A 76 3.40 -29.50 -3.14
N GLN A 77 3.11 -29.50 -4.44
CA GLN A 77 4.14 -29.78 -5.45
C GLN A 77 5.17 -28.67 -5.42
N GLY A 78 6.45 -29.04 -5.29
CA GLY A 78 7.54 -28.06 -5.32
C GLY A 78 7.84 -27.59 -6.75
N ILE A 79 8.63 -26.51 -6.85
CA ILE A 79 9.01 -25.87 -8.13
C ILE A 79 9.69 -26.86 -9.10
N TYR A 80 10.38 -27.87 -8.56
CA TYR A 80 11.11 -28.86 -9.35
C TYR A 80 10.25 -30.10 -9.61
N LYS A 81 10.26 -30.58 -10.85
CA LYS A 81 9.46 -31.74 -11.26
C LYS A 81 9.71 -32.96 -10.37
N GLY A 82 8.63 -33.48 -9.78
CA GLY A 82 8.67 -34.65 -8.89
C GLY A 82 9.10 -34.32 -7.46
N SER A 83 9.30 -33.05 -7.13
CA SER A 83 9.47 -32.59 -5.75
C SER A 83 8.13 -32.34 -5.08
N ILE A 84 8.11 -32.54 -3.77
CA ILE A 84 7.00 -32.22 -2.86
C ILE A 84 7.58 -31.46 -1.68
N GLY A 85 6.81 -30.56 -1.07
CA GLY A 85 7.32 -29.71 -0.02
C GLY A 85 6.27 -28.95 0.78
N PHE A 86 6.75 -28.09 1.67
CA PHE A 86 5.95 -27.15 2.44
C PHE A 86 6.76 -25.88 2.73
N SER A 87 6.06 -24.81 3.09
CA SER A 87 6.68 -23.52 3.42
C SER A 87 6.22 -22.98 4.77
N ALA A 88 7.15 -22.37 5.50
CA ALA A 88 6.85 -21.45 6.60
C ALA A 88 6.89 -20.02 6.06
N PHE A 89 5.78 -19.30 6.13
CA PHE A 89 5.67 -17.93 5.62
C PHE A 89 5.94 -16.90 6.70
N PHE A 90 6.56 -15.79 6.33
CA PHE A 90 6.90 -14.71 7.24
C PHE A 90 6.19 -13.40 6.87
N PRO A 91 5.96 -12.49 7.85
CA PRO A 91 5.33 -11.20 7.61
C PRO A 91 5.94 -10.31 6.53
N ASP A 92 7.24 -10.44 6.27
CA ASP A 92 7.97 -9.70 5.24
C ASP A 92 7.83 -10.30 3.83
N MET A 93 6.88 -11.22 3.64
CA MET A 93 6.60 -11.94 2.40
C MET A 93 7.69 -12.94 1.98
N SER A 94 8.70 -13.17 2.83
CA SER A 94 9.67 -14.24 2.62
C SER A 94 9.14 -15.58 3.16
N ALA A 95 9.70 -16.68 2.66
CA ALA A 95 9.39 -18.02 3.10
C ALA A 95 10.63 -18.86 3.36
N LEU A 96 10.50 -19.82 4.29
CA LEU A 96 11.41 -20.94 4.44
C LEU A 96 10.75 -22.18 3.87
N GLU A 97 11.27 -22.68 2.75
CA GLU A 97 10.70 -23.82 2.03
C GLU A 97 11.49 -25.10 2.35
N PHE A 98 10.79 -26.22 2.44
CA PHE A 98 11.36 -27.55 2.53
C PHE A 98 10.88 -28.41 1.38
N ILE A 99 11.80 -29.04 0.66
CA ILE A 99 11.44 -29.97 -0.40
C ILE A 99 12.17 -31.30 -0.26
N THR A 100 11.53 -32.34 -0.78
CA THR A 100 12.15 -33.64 -1.08
C THR A 100 11.64 -34.17 -2.42
N LEU A 101 12.14 -35.32 -2.85
CA LEU A 101 11.62 -36.02 -4.03
C LEU A 101 10.51 -36.98 -3.63
N LYS A 102 9.39 -36.95 -4.36
CA LYS A 102 8.33 -37.96 -4.22
C LYS A 102 8.90 -39.33 -4.60
N ASP A 103 8.72 -40.32 -3.73
CA ASP A 103 9.29 -41.65 -3.90
C ASP A 103 8.93 -42.26 -5.27
N SER A 104 9.95 -42.84 -5.93
CA SER A 104 9.91 -43.89 -6.97
C SER A 104 10.16 -43.62 -8.47
N ALA A 105 10.52 -42.42 -8.96
CA ALA A 105 11.00 -42.28 -10.35
C ALA A 105 12.54 -42.36 -10.50
N ALA A 106 13.05 -43.30 -11.30
CA ALA A 106 14.49 -43.42 -11.59
C ALA A 106 15.12 -42.13 -12.19
N LYS A 107 14.32 -41.31 -12.89
CA LYS A 107 14.72 -39.96 -13.35
C LYS A 107 14.79 -38.93 -12.21
N ALA A 108 13.89 -38.99 -11.22
CA ALA A 108 13.94 -38.14 -10.03
C ALA A 108 15.20 -38.41 -9.20
N LYS A 109 15.61 -39.69 -9.08
CA LYS A 109 16.89 -40.10 -8.43
C LYS A 109 18.16 -39.62 -9.16
N ARG A 110 18.05 -39.14 -10.41
CA ARG A 110 19.15 -38.56 -11.21
C ARG A 110 19.12 -37.01 -11.25
N SER A 111 18.16 -36.37 -10.58
CA SER A 111 18.10 -34.91 -10.44
C SER A 111 19.20 -34.38 -9.51
N PHE A 112 19.51 -33.08 -9.58
CA PHE A 112 20.45 -32.46 -8.64
C PHE A 112 19.98 -32.59 -7.18
N ILE A 113 18.67 -32.61 -6.92
CA ILE A 113 18.09 -32.84 -5.59
C ILE A 113 18.48 -34.23 -5.08
N GLY A 114 18.29 -35.26 -5.92
CA GLY A 114 18.68 -36.63 -5.58
C GLY A 114 20.20 -36.78 -5.38
N SER A 115 21.01 -36.14 -6.23
CA SER A 115 22.47 -36.13 -6.08
C SER A 115 22.94 -35.39 -4.83
N PHE A 116 22.24 -34.34 -4.43
CA PHE A 116 22.51 -33.58 -3.22
C PHE A 116 22.19 -34.39 -1.96
N LEU A 117 21.00 -34.99 -1.90
CA LEU A 117 20.53 -35.81 -0.77
C LEU A 117 21.41 -37.04 -0.50
N LYS A 118 22.06 -37.60 -1.54
CA LYS A 118 23.05 -38.68 -1.36
C LYS A 118 24.26 -38.27 -0.52
N LYS A 119 24.59 -36.98 -0.50
CA LYS A 119 25.74 -36.45 0.23
C LYS A 119 25.32 -35.84 1.56
N GLN A 120 24.19 -35.13 1.59
CA GLN A 120 23.77 -34.30 2.72
C GLN A 120 22.38 -33.68 2.54
N GLU A 121 21.85 -33.16 3.64
CA GLU A 121 20.70 -32.25 3.67
C GLU A 121 21.15 -30.80 3.90
N GLY A 122 20.33 -29.83 3.49
CA GLY A 122 20.51 -28.41 3.81
C GLY A 122 20.01 -27.47 2.74
N LEU A 123 20.19 -26.17 2.98
CA LEU A 123 19.79 -25.12 2.04
C LEU A 123 20.58 -25.29 0.73
N ARG A 124 19.85 -25.33 -0.38
CA ARG A 124 20.40 -25.58 -1.71
C ARG A 124 20.00 -24.52 -2.74
N LEU A 125 18.86 -23.86 -2.53
CA LEU A 125 18.27 -22.89 -3.45
C LEU A 125 17.75 -21.71 -2.66
N TYR A 126 17.68 -20.56 -3.31
CA TYR A 126 17.00 -19.38 -2.79
C TYR A 126 16.57 -18.52 -3.96
N SER A 127 15.43 -17.84 -3.80
CA SER A 127 14.84 -17.06 -4.88
C SER A 127 14.61 -15.61 -4.47
N LEU A 128 14.79 -14.69 -5.41
CA LEU A 128 14.38 -13.29 -5.27
C LEU A 128 13.04 -13.08 -5.96
N SER A 129 12.12 -12.42 -5.27
CA SER A 129 10.84 -12.00 -5.85
C SER A 129 11.09 -11.03 -7.01
N THR A 130 10.43 -11.26 -8.14
CA THR A 130 10.43 -10.36 -9.30
C THR A 130 8.99 -10.06 -9.74
N SER A 131 8.74 -8.84 -10.19
CA SER A 131 7.43 -8.47 -10.74
C SER A 131 7.24 -8.90 -12.20
N SER A 132 8.29 -9.43 -12.85
CA SER A 132 8.20 -10.00 -14.21
C SER A 132 9.37 -10.95 -14.48
N ALA A 133 9.08 -12.24 -14.54
CA ALA A 133 10.02 -13.28 -14.93
C ALA A 133 10.56 -13.04 -16.34
N LYS A 134 9.73 -12.59 -17.28
CA LYS A 134 10.17 -12.28 -18.65
C LYS A 134 11.19 -11.14 -18.68
N ALA A 135 10.92 -10.03 -17.97
CA ALA A 135 11.85 -8.90 -17.91
C ALA A 135 13.17 -9.30 -17.23
N THR A 136 13.08 -10.12 -16.17
CA THR A 136 14.25 -10.66 -15.45
C THR A 136 15.11 -11.54 -16.36
N LEU A 137 14.48 -12.45 -17.13
CA LEU A 137 15.15 -13.29 -18.11
C LEU A 137 15.91 -12.44 -19.14
N ASP A 138 15.24 -11.46 -19.74
CA ASP A 138 15.86 -10.58 -20.74
C ASP A 138 17.05 -9.80 -20.13
N TRP A 139 16.87 -9.28 -18.91
CA TRP A 139 17.91 -8.57 -18.17
C TRP A 139 19.15 -9.44 -17.93
N LEU A 140 18.97 -10.69 -17.52
CA LEU A 140 20.07 -11.64 -17.29
C LEU A 140 20.77 -12.05 -18.59
N ASN A 141 20.01 -12.30 -19.65
CA ASN A 141 20.54 -12.66 -20.97
C ASN A 141 21.41 -11.54 -21.56
N THR A 142 20.99 -10.27 -21.45
CA THR A 142 21.80 -9.12 -21.91
C THR A 142 23.10 -8.96 -21.13
N ARG A 143 23.18 -9.54 -19.94
CA ARG A 143 24.39 -9.59 -19.10
C ARG A 143 25.16 -10.89 -19.27
N GLY A 144 24.82 -11.75 -20.23
CA GLY A 144 25.57 -12.97 -20.52
C GLY A 144 25.50 -14.02 -19.42
N PHE A 145 24.35 -14.10 -18.73
CA PHE A 145 23.96 -15.29 -17.97
C PHE A 145 23.16 -16.20 -18.89
N ALA A 146 23.55 -17.48 -19.01
CA ALA A 146 22.83 -18.44 -19.83
C ALA A 146 21.62 -18.98 -19.03
N ILE A 147 20.41 -18.59 -19.45
CA ILE A 147 19.16 -19.06 -18.86
C ILE A 147 18.41 -19.92 -19.88
N ASP A 148 17.94 -21.09 -19.45
CA ASP A 148 17.29 -22.06 -20.33
C ASP A 148 15.92 -21.57 -20.83
N SER A 149 15.00 -21.24 -19.90
CA SER A 149 13.69 -20.62 -20.18
C SER A 149 13.00 -20.22 -18.86
N VAL A 150 11.93 -19.41 -18.96
CA VAL A 150 10.96 -19.26 -17.87
C VAL A 150 10.26 -20.60 -17.63
N GLN A 151 10.12 -21.00 -16.37
CA GLN A 151 9.29 -22.15 -15.97
C GLN A 151 8.00 -21.65 -15.34
N GLU A 152 6.91 -22.34 -15.57
CA GLU A 152 5.60 -22.06 -14.99
C GLU A 152 5.17 -23.24 -14.12
N GLY A 153 4.43 -22.97 -13.05
CA GLY A 153 3.91 -24.04 -12.22
C GLY A 153 2.76 -23.64 -11.31
N ARG A 154 2.25 -24.66 -10.63
CA ARG A 154 1.08 -24.63 -9.75
C ARG A 154 1.35 -25.53 -8.56
N GLY A 155 1.10 -25.02 -7.35
CA GLY A 155 1.18 -25.82 -6.12
C GLY A 155 -0.09 -26.64 -5.88
N ALA A 156 -1.25 -26.04 -6.18
CA ALA A 156 -2.56 -26.64 -5.97
C ALA A 156 -2.79 -27.88 -6.86
N ALA A 157 -3.12 -29.01 -6.23
CA ALA A 157 -3.37 -30.26 -6.94
C ALA A 157 -4.74 -30.29 -7.64
N GLU A 158 -5.73 -29.56 -7.12
CA GLU A 158 -7.09 -29.51 -7.64
C GLU A 158 -7.35 -28.19 -8.36
N LEU A 159 -8.08 -28.26 -9.47
CA LEU A 159 -8.59 -27.06 -10.13
C LEU A 159 -9.76 -26.50 -9.33
N PRO A 160 -9.82 -25.18 -9.14
CA PRO A 160 -10.93 -24.53 -8.46
C PRO A 160 -12.26 -24.81 -9.17
N LYS A 161 -13.34 -24.94 -8.38
CA LYS A 161 -14.71 -25.13 -8.89
C LYS A 161 -15.55 -23.89 -8.57
N GLY A 162 -16.19 -23.31 -9.58
CA GLY A 162 -17.08 -22.15 -9.43
C GLY A 162 -16.36 -20.82 -9.62
N TRP A 163 -16.88 -19.75 -9.01
CA TRP A 163 -16.25 -18.42 -9.02
C TRP A 163 -15.10 -18.39 -8.01
N ASP A 164 -13.90 -18.72 -8.48
CA ASP A 164 -12.65 -18.58 -7.74
C ASP A 164 -11.77 -17.51 -8.41
N TRP A 165 -10.89 -16.89 -7.63
CA TRP A 165 -9.87 -15.95 -8.12
C TRP A 165 -8.71 -16.68 -8.81
N ASP A 166 -8.59 -17.99 -8.56
CA ASP A 166 -7.73 -18.90 -9.31
C ASP A 166 -8.45 -19.37 -10.59
N ASP A 167 -7.84 -19.13 -11.75
CA ASP A 167 -8.38 -19.46 -13.08
C ASP A 167 -7.99 -20.87 -13.56
N GLY A 168 -7.30 -21.65 -12.72
CA GLY A 168 -6.73 -22.94 -13.08
C GLY A 168 -5.43 -22.88 -13.91
N GLY A 169 -4.92 -21.68 -14.20
CA GLY A 169 -3.69 -21.44 -14.96
C GLY A 169 -2.40 -21.74 -14.18
N PRO A 170 -1.26 -21.10 -14.46
CA PRO A 170 -0.10 -21.13 -13.57
C PRO A 170 -0.27 -20.16 -12.38
N GLN A 171 0.29 -20.50 -11.22
CA GLN A 171 0.28 -19.65 -10.01
C GLN A 171 1.58 -18.85 -9.88
N TRP A 172 2.66 -19.37 -10.47
CA TRP A 172 3.97 -18.75 -10.41
C TRP A 172 4.79 -18.99 -11.68
N ARG A 173 5.79 -18.13 -11.87
CA ARG A 173 6.85 -18.25 -12.87
C ARG A 173 8.21 -18.17 -12.20
N THR A 174 9.16 -18.97 -12.67
CA THR A 174 10.54 -18.91 -12.19
C THR A 174 11.55 -18.70 -13.31
N VAL A 175 12.65 -18.02 -12.97
CA VAL A 175 13.83 -17.82 -13.82
C VAL A 175 15.03 -18.35 -13.04
N GLY A 176 15.57 -19.50 -13.45
CA GLY A 176 16.70 -20.12 -12.77
C GLY A 176 17.94 -20.18 -13.65
N LEU A 177 19.11 -20.08 -13.01
CA LEU A 177 20.41 -20.23 -13.69
C LEU A 177 20.71 -21.73 -13.83
N ASN A 178 20.62 -22.29 -15.04
CA ASN A 178 20.78 -23.75 -15.31
C ASN A 178 19.76 -24.62 -14.53
N ALA A 179 18.62 -24.89 -15.15
CA ALA A 179 17.51 -25.61 -14.51
C ALA A 179 17.86 -27.07 -14.12
N LYS A 180 18.91 -27.66 -14.70
CA LYS A 180 19.33 -29.03 -14.42
C LYS A 180 20.16 -29.14 -13.14
N ASN A 181 21.01 -28.15 -12.87
CA ASN A 181 21.83 -28.09 -11.66
C ASN A 181 22.13 -26.61 -11.31
N PRO A 182 21.20 -25.95 -10.60
CA PRO A 182 21.33 -24.53 -10.30
C PRO A 182 22.59 -24.22 -9.48
N PRO A 183 23.35 -23.16 -9.75
CA PRO A 183 24.48 -22.76 -8.92
C PRO A 183 24.00 -22.35 -7.52
N ALA A 184 24.48 -23.03 -6.48
CA ALA A 184 23.97 -22.83 -5.11
C ALA A 184 24.32 -21.46 -4.50
N HIS A 185 25.26 -20.73 -5.09
CA HIS A 185 25.64 -19.38 -4.63
C HIS A 185 24.84 -18.27 -5.31
N LEU A 186 24.11 -18.52 -6.39
CA LEU A 186 23.33 -17.50 -7.11
C LEU A 186 21.81 -17.68 -6.88
N PRO A 187 21.03 -16.59 -6.92
CA PRO A 187 19.59 -16.67 -6.74
C PRO A 187 18.89 -17.19 -8.00
N ASP A 188 17.77 -17.88 -7.79
CA ASP A 188 16.68 -17.96 -8.76
C ASP A 188 15.75 -16.73 -8.61
N PHE A 189 14.78 -16.57 -9.49
CA PHE A 189 13.80 -15.49 -9.42
C PHE A 189 12.38 -16.01 -9.53
N MET A 190 11.48 -15.47 -8.71
CA MET A 190 10.09 -15.92 -8.62
C MET A 190 9.08 -14.79 -8.81
N GLU A 191 8.18 -14.97 -9.76
CA GLU A 191 7.00 -14.14 -10.00
C GLU A 191 5.75 -14.90 -9.53
N TYR A 192 4.93 -14.28 -8.68
CA TYR A 192 3.59 -14.77 -8.34
C TYR A 192 2.58 -14.14 -9.30
N ILE A 193 1.87 -14.97 -10.03
CA ILE A 193 0.94 -14.51 -11.07
C ILE A 193 -0.28 -13.86 -10.40
N GLY A 194 -0.69 -12.70 -10.92
CA GLY A 194 -1.82 -11.94 -10.40
C GLY A 194 -1.53 -11.14 -9.13
N LEU A 195 -0.31 -11.22 -8.57
CA LEU A 195 0.06 -10.41 -7.41
C LEU A 195 0.16 -8.92 -7.82
N PRO A 196 -0.57 -8.00 -7.15
CA PRO A 196 -0.51 -6.58 -7.48
C PRO A 196 0.75 -5.95 -6.86
N TYR A 197 1.91 -6.21 -7.47
CA TYR A 197 3.22 -5.78 -6.97
C TYR A 197 3.29 -4.28 -6.66
N GLN A 198 2.68 -3.44 -7.49
CA GLN A 198 2.65 -2.00 -7.27
C GLN A 198 1.90 -1.63 -5.99
N ASP A 199 0.75 -2.26 -5.73
CA ASP A 199 -0.05 -2.02 -4.52
C ASP A 199 0.72 -2.50 -3.28
N TYR A 200 1.41 -3.64 -3.38
CA TYR A 200 2.28 -4.14 -2.32
C TYR A 200 3.43 -3.19 -2.00
N GLN A 201 4.05 -2.58 -3.02
CA GLN A 201 5.09 -1.57 -2.80
C GLN A 201 4.52 -0.29 -2.19
N ASN A 202 3.32 0.10 -2.62
CA ASN A 202 2.63 1.30 -2.12
C ASN A 202 2.19 1.16 -0.66
N GLU A 203 1.87 -0.05 -0.19
CA GLU A 203 1.32 -0.35 1.14
C GLU A 203 2.18 -1.32 1.96
N LYS A 204 3.47 -1.47 1.62
CA LYS A 204 4.39 -2.47 2.21
C LYS A 204 4.37 -2.48 3.74
N THR A 205 4.33 -1.31 4.35
CA THR A 205 4.26 -1.11 5.80
C THR A 205 2.99 -1.67 6.40
N SER A 206 1.84 -1.33 5.81
CA SER A 206 0.54 -1.79 6.24
C SER A 206 0.43 -3.31 6.10
N ILE A 207 0.82 -3.85 4.94
CA ILE A 207 0.79 -5.30 4.67
C ILE A 207 1.69 -6.06 5.65
N TYR A 208 2.92 -5.60 5.87
CA TYR A 208 3.81 -6.21 6.87
C TYR A 208 3.17 -6.25 8.26
N ALA A 209 2.59 -5.13 8.71
CA ALA A 209 1.98 -5.06 10.04
C ALA A 209 0.74 -5.96 10.18
N MET A 210 -0.07 -6.06 9.11
CA MET A 210 -1.19 -7.00 9.04
C MET A 210 -0.69 -8.44 9.14
N ASN A 211 0.25 -8.85 8.28
CA ASN A 211 0.79 -10.21 8.30
C ASN A 211 1.42 -10.55 9.66
N ARG A 212 2.12 -9.59 10.27
CA ARG A 212 2.72 -9.76 11.60
C ARG A 212 1.69 -9.90 12.72
N THR A 213 0.50 -9.34 12.55
CA THR A 213 -0.61 -9.46 13.51
C THR A 213 -1.14 -10.89 13.60
N TYR A 214 -1.14 -11.61 12.48
CA TYR A 214 -1.64 -12.98 12.35
C TYR A 214 -0.52 -14.05 12.39
N SER A 215 0.75 -13.66 12.33
CA SER A 215 1.89 -14.57 12.42
C SER A 215 2.07 -15.15 13.84
N ASN A 216 2.12 -16.48 13.91
CA ASN A 216 2.03 -17.27 15.14
C ASN A 216 3.25 -18.17 15.43
N HIS A 217 4.44 -17.87 14.93
CA HIS A 217 5.62 -18.71 15.22
C HIS A 217 6.01 -18.65 16.72
N PRO A 218 6.02 -19.78 17.46
CA PRO A 218 6.40 -19.80 18.88
C PRO A 218 7.82 -19.29 19.18
N ASN A 219 8.75 -19.43 18.24
CA ASN A 219 10.10 -18.89 18.37
C ASN A 219 10.17 -17.35 18.24
N GLY A 220 9.06 -16.72 17.85
CA GLY A 220 8.94 -15.27 17.70
C GLY A 220 9.50 -14.71 16.39
N VAL A 221 9.78 -15.52 15.37
CA VAL A 221 10.26 -15.03 14.06
C VAL A 221 9.22 -14.13 13.38
N VAL A 222 9.70 -13.10 12.67
CA VAL A 222 8.88 -12.12 11.94
C VAL A 222 9.36 -11.82 10.53
N GLY A 223 10.48 -12.41 10.10
CA GLY A 223 11.05 -12.16 8.78
C GLY A 223 12.44 -12.75 8.61
N MET A 224 12.88 -12.86 7.36
CA MET A 224 14.22 -13.28 6.97
C MET A 224 15.00 -12.06 6.49
N THR A 225 16.13 -11.77 7.12
CA THR A 225 16.91 -10.54 6.86
C THR A 225 18.20 -10.76 6.11
N ALA A 226 18.79 -11.97 6.17
CA ALA A 226 20.01 -12.22 5.42
C ALA A 226 20.21 -13.67 5.03
N LEU A 227 20.79 -13.90 3.84
CA LEU A 227 21.40 -15.16 3.45
C LEU A 227 22.92 -14.99 3.42
N ARG A 228 23.65 -15.88 4.12
CA ARG A 228 25.11 -15.88 4.17
C ARG A 228 25.65 -16.92 3.22
N ILE A 229 26.26 -16.46 2.14
CA ILE A 229 26.69 -17.27 1.00
C ILE A 229 28.21 -17.40 1.07
N VAL A 230 28.68 -18.62 1.26
CA VAL A 230 30.12 -18.91 1.23
C VAL A 230 30.53 -19.09 -0.22
N VAL A 231 31.63 -18.44 -0.60
CA VAL A 231 32.21 -18.48 -1.95
C VAL A 231 33.71 -18.75 -1.89
N ASP A 232 34.25 -19.31 -2.96
CA ASP A 232 35.69 -19.61 -3.06
C ASP A 232 36.53 -18.34 -3.26
N ASP A 233 36.03 -17.41 -4.09
CA ASP A 233 36.68 -16.13 -4.38
C ASP A 233 35.67 -14.98 -4.22
N LEU A 234 35.89 -14.20 -3.16
CA LEU A 234 35.03 -13.08 -2.79
C LEU A 234 35.03 -11.95 -3.85
N LYS A 235 36.17 -11.71 -4.52
CA LYS A 235 36.27 -10.68 -5.57
C LYS A 235 35.55 -11.11 -6.84
N ALA A 236 35.71 -12.38 -7.24
CA ALA A 236 35.01 -12.93 -8.40
C ALA A 236 33.49 -12.94 -8.18
N ALA A 237 33.03 -13.43 -7.03
CA ALA A 237 31.61 -13.46 -6.68
C ALA A 237 31.00 -12.05 -6.59
N ARG A 238 31.73 -11.07 -6.04
CA ARG A 238 31.30 -9.65 -6.06
C ARG A 238 31.07 -9.17 -7.49
N LYS A 239 32.01 -9.45 -8.40
CA LYS A 239 31.91 -9.03 -9.80
C LYS A 239 30.70 -9.68 -10.47
N GLU A 240 30.45 -10.96 -10.19
CA GLU A 240 29.30 -11.70 -10.71
C GLU A 240 27.96 -11.13 -10.22
N PHE A 241 27.81 -10.89 -8.91
CA PHE A 241 26.60 -10.29 -8.34
C PHE A 241 26.34 -8.87 -8.86
N LYS A 242 27.40 -8.05 -8.99
CA LYS A 242 27.28 -6.72 -9.61
C LYS A 242 26.91 -6.80 -11.09
N LYS A 243 27.49 -7.75 -11.82
CA LYS A 243 27.17 -8.02 -13.22
C LYS A 243 25.71 -8.42 -13.39
N MET A 244 25.13 -9.15 -12.43
CA MET A 244 23.70 -9.49 -12.39
C MET A 244 22.80 -8.26 -12.22
N GLY A 245 23.30 -7.16 -11.63
CA GLY A 245 22.53 -5.95 -11.36
C GLY A 245 22.12 -5.79 -9.88
N LEU A 246 22.67 -6.60 -8.98
CA LEU A 246 22.44 -6.44 -7.55
C LEU A 246 23.18 -5.20 -7.01
N SER A 247 22.51 -4.45 -6.14
CA SER A 247 23.03 -3.22 -5.56
C SER A 247 23.87 -3.50 -4.32
N GLU A 248 25.18 -3.25 -4.43
CA GLU A 248 26.11 -3.39 -3.30
C GLU A 248 25.90 -2.26 -2.27
N LEU A 249 25.87 -2.61 -0.99
CA LEU A 249 25.79 -1.65 0.11
C LEU A 249 27.16 -1.03 0.40
N LYS A 250 27.20 0.29 0.59
CA LYS A 250 28.43 1.02 1.01
C LYS A 250 28.87 0.52 2.42
N GLN A 251 30.14 0.15 2.58
CA GLN A 251 30.75 -0.44 3.81
C GLN A 251 30.69 0.47 5.08
N PRO A 252 30.81 0.00 6.37
CA PRO A 252 31.57 -1.17 6.92
C PRO A 252 30.89 -2.09 8.01
N LYS A 253 31.48 -3.25 8.43
CA LYS A 253 32.38 -3.43 9.62
C LYS A 253 33.50 -4.53 9.53
N SER A 254 33.59 -5.35 8.50
CA SER A 254 34.74 -6.26 8.30
C SER A 254 35.09 -6.34 6.81
N PRO A 255 36.38 -6.39 6.45
CA PRO A 255 36.83 -6.48 5.06
C PRO A 255 36.40 -7.79 4.37
N ASP A 256 35.90 -8.77 5.14
CA ASP A 256 35.69 -10.15 4.70
C ASP A 256 34.24 -10.47 4.33
N VAL A 257 33.37 -9.45 4.32
CA VAL A 257 31.95 -9.59 4.00
C VAL A 257 31.52 -8.56 2.97
N ILE A 258 30.93 -9.03 1.87
CA ILE A 258 30.32 -8.17 0.84
C ILE A 258 28.82 -8.29 0.93
N ARG A 259 28.10 -7.16 0.92
CA ARG A 259 26.66 -7.12 1.17
C ARG A 259 25.92 -6.52 -0.03
N PHE A 260 24.87 -7.19 -0.47
CA PHE A 260 23.97 -6.73 -1.52
C PHE A 260 22.56 -6.54 -0.96
N GLN A 261 21.97 -5.37 -1.19
CA GLN A 261 20.59 -5.09 -0.79
C GLN A 261 19.63 -5.77 -1.76
N VAL A 262 18.61 -6.46 -1.24
CA VAL A 262 17.52 -7.04 -2.05
C VAL A 262 16.14 -6.47 -1.70
N SER A 263 15.94 -6.00 -0.46
CA SER A 263 14.75 -5.25 -0.01
C SER A 263 15.14 -4.40 1.19
N THR A 264 14.31 -3.45 1.64
CA THR A 264 14.64 -2.47 2.71
C THR A 264 15.41 -3.04 3.91
N ASN A 265 15.01 -4.22 4.41
CA ASN A 265 15.62 -4.89 5.57
C ASN A 265 16.23 -6.27 5.24
N GLN A 266 16.43 -6.56 3.95
CA GLN A 266 16.91 -7.87 3.48
C GLN A 266 18.16 -7.75 2.62
N GLU A 267 19.11 -8.64 2.82
CA GLU A 267 20.38 -8.64 2.12
C GLU A 267 20.95 -10.03 1.81
N LEU A 268 21.83 -10.08 0.82
CA LEU A 268 22.71 -11.23 0.57
C LEU A 268 24.12 -10.87 1.05
N GLN A 269 24.73 -11.75 1.84
CA GLN A 269 26.08 -11.57 2.39
C GLN A 269 27.03 -12.60 1.76
N LEU A 270 27.96 -12.16 0.92
CA LEU A 270 29.06 -13.01 0.46
C LEU A 270 30.16 -13.06 1.51
N ILE A 271 30.60 -14.26 1.85
CA ILE A 271 31.65 -14.53 2.84
C ILE A 271 32.62 -15.59 2.32
N THR A 272 33.83 -15.61 2.87
CA THR A 272 34.89 -16.58 2.55
C THR A 272 35.44 -17.18 3.84
N PRO A 273 36.02 -18.41 3.81
CA PRO A 273 36.78 -18.93 4.95
C PRO A 273 37.87 -17.97 5.39
N GLN A 274 38.09 -17.92 6.71
CA GLN A 274 39.06 -17.06 7.35
C GLN A 274 40.38 -17.80 7.62
N SER A 275 40.30 -19.13 7.80
CA SER A 275 41.47 -19.98 7.94
C SER A 275 41.22 -21.40 7.39
N PRO A 276 42.27 -22.12 6.95
CA PRO A 276 42.15 -23.52 6.59
C PRO A 276 41.56 -24.35 7.73
N GLY A 277 40.57 -25.19 7.42
CA GLY A 277 39.95 -26.09 8.39
C GLY A 277 38.87 -25.45 9.28
N ASP A 278 38.57 -24.16 9.12
CA ASP A 278 37.41 -23.55 9.78
C ASP A 278 36.08 -24.11 9.23
N SER A 279 34.95 -23.78 9.88
CA SER A 279 33.64 -24.32 9.51
C SER A 279 33.17 -23.91 8.11
N LEU A 280 33.65 -22.79 7.57
CA LEU A 280 33.33 -22.31 6.23
C LEU A 280 34.17 -23.04 5.19
N SER A 281 35.46 -23.28 5.48
CA SER A 281 36.36 -24.09 4.66
C SER A 281 35.85 -25.52 4.55
N GLN A 282 35.42 -26.12 5.67
CA GLN A 282 34.78 -27.44 5.68
C GLN A 282 33.48 -27.46 4.86
N PHE A 283 32.68 -26.39 4.94
CA PHE A 283 31.47 -26.26 4.13
C PHE A 283 31.80 -26.23 2.64
N LEU A 284 32.74 -25.37 2.20
CA LEU A 284 33.14 -25.31 0.79
C LEU A 284 33.67 -26.66 0.29
N THR A 285 34.51 -27.34 1.06
CA THR A 285 35.03 -28.66 0.67
C THR A 285 33.91 -29.70 0.52
N ALA A 286 32.89 -29.66 1.38
CA ALA A 286 31.79 -30.62 1.34
C ALA A 286 30.71 -30.30 0.30
N ARG A 287 30.47 -29.01 0.01
CA ARG A 287 29.30 -28.50 -0.72
C ARG A 287 29.61 -27.69 -1.97
N GLY A 288 30.81 -27.13 -2.06
CA GLY A 288 31.11 -25.98 -2.91
C GLY A 288 30.47 -24.69 -2.39
N PRO A 289 30.53 -23.61 -3.17
CA PRO A 289 29.88 -22.34 -2.87
C PRO A 289 28.38 -22.49 -2.65
N GLY A 290 27.82 -21.74 -1.70
CA GLY A 290 26.39 -21.77 -1.41
C GLY A 290 26.00 -21.17 -0.07
N VAL A 291 24.70 -21.17 0.24
CA VAL A 291 24.20 -20.59 1.50
C VAL A 291 24.56 -21.48 2.69
N TYR A 292 25.31 -20.90 3.62
CA TYR A 292 25.73 -21.53 4.87
C TYR A 292 24.78 -21.24 6.04
N ALA A 293 24.24 -20.01 6.08
CA ALA A 293 23.35 -19.59 7.15
C ALA A 293 22.23 -18.67 6.67
N MET A 294 21.09 -18.76 7.35
CA MET A 294 19.97 -17.83 7.21
C MET A 294 19.85 -16.99 8.48
N ARG A 295 19.57 -15.71 8.34
CA ARG A 295 19.28 -14.82 9.46
C ARG A 295 17.83 -14.42 9.47
N PHE A 296 17.22 -14.56 10.64
CA PHE A 296 15.86 -14.20 10.94
C PHE A 296 15.80 -13.05 11.95
N GLU A 297 14.78 -12.22 11.82
CA GLU A 297 14.38 -11.30 12.86
C GLU A 297 13.34 -11.93 13.79
N VAL A 298 13.47 -11.67 15.09
CA VAL A 298 12.53 -12.13 16.12
C VAL A 298 12.01 -10.98 16.95
N LYS A 299 10.77 -11.12 17.45
CA LYS A 299 10.09 -10.13 18.31
C LYS A 299 10.93 -9.77 19.54
N LYS A 300 11.49 -10.80 20.20
CA LYS A 300 12.32 -10.68 21.41
C LYS A 300 13.37 -11.77 21.46
N LEU A 301 14.65 -11.41 21.29
CA LEU A 301 15.75 -12.39 21.22
C LEU A 301 15.89 -13.18 22.52
N LYS A 302 15.66 -12.53 23.68
CA LYS A 302 15.66 -13.20 24.99
C LYS A 302 14.59 -14.28 25.10
N ALA A 303 13.39 -14.04 24.55
CA ALA A 303 12.29 -15.01 24.57
C ALA A 303 12.58 -16.19 23.63
N THR A 304 13.08 -15.92 22.42
CA THR A 304 13.54 -16.94 21.47
C THR A 304 14.61 -17.83 22.09
N ARG A 305 15.60 -17.23 22.78
CA ARG A 305 16.64 -17.99 23.48
C ARG A 305 16.08 -18.87 24.59
N ALA A 306 15.11 -18.37 25.35
CA ALA A 306 14.45 -19.16 26.40
C ALA A 306 13.64 -20.32 25.81
N PHE A 307 12.98 -20.12 24.67
CA PHE A 307 12.27 -21.17 23.93
C PHE A 307 13.24 -22.27 23.50
N PHE A 308 14.32 -21.95 22.78
CA PHE A 308 15.27 -22.96 22.31
C PHE A 308 15.99 -23.69 23.44
N ARG A 309 16.31 -23.03 24.55
CA ARG A 309 16.94 -23.71 25.71
C ARG A 309 16.08 -24.81 26.34
N LYS A 310 14.75 -24.78 26.14
CA LYS A 310 13.83 -25.82 26.60
C LYS A 310 13.73 -26.99 25.63
N LYS A 311 14.04 -26.77 24.35
CA LYS A 311 13.78 -27.69 23.24
C LYS A 311 15.04 -28.32 22.66
N LEU A 312 16.18 -27.61 22.73
CA LEU A 312 17.44 -28.01 22.13
C LEU A 312 18.54 -28.21 23.19
N PRO A 313 19.50 -29.12 22.94
CA PRO A 313 20.64 -29.29 23.82
C PRO A 313 21.53 -28.04 23.81
N ALA A 314 22.22 -27.77 24.93
CA ALA A 314 23.04 -26.56 25.08
C ALA A 314 24.10 -26.39 23.97
N LYS A 315 24.68 -27.50 23.48
CA LYS A 315 25.67 -27.52 22.39
C LYS A 315 25.11 -27.08 21.03
N ALA A 316 23.79 -27.12 20.84
CA ALA A 316 23.15 -26.64 19.60
C ALA A 316 23.16 -25.12 19.47
N LEU A 317 23.33 -24.40 20.59
CA LEU A 317 23.17 -22.96 20.66
C LEU A 317 24.50 -22.25 20.86
N ARG A 318 24.73 -21.20 20.06
CA ARG A 318 25.84 -20.26 20.26
C ARG A 318 25.34 -18.81 20.28
N MET A 319 26.10 -17.94 20.93
CA MET A 319 25.86 -16.50 20.90
C MET A 319 26.95 -15.81 20.08
N GLY A 320 26.56 -15.07 19.04
CA GLY A 320 27.42 -14.11 18.35
C GLY A 320 27.35 -12.74 19.03
N LYS A 321 28.47 -12.00 19.08
CA LYS A 321 28.58 -10.74 19.86
C LYS A 321 28.51 -9.43 19.05
N SER A 322 28.42 -9.48 17.73
CA SER A 322 28.36 -8.28 16.86
C SER A 322 27.66 -8.59 15.52
N PRO A 323 26.38 -8.23 15.33
CA PRO A 323 25.41 -7.88 16.37
C PRO A 323 25.17 -9.06 17.34
N GLU A 324 24.57 -8.79 18.50
CA GLU A 324 24.08 -9.85 19.37
C GLU A 324 23.10 -10.72 18.58
N ARG A 325 23.43 -12.01 18.45
CA ARG A 325 22.60 -12.96 17.72
C ARG A 325 22.66 -14.33 18.35
N LEU A 326 21.51 -15.00 18.37
CA LEU A 326 21.42 -16.39 18.77
C LEU A 326 21.63 -17.25 17.52
N ILE A 327 22.44 -18.30 17.64
CA ILE A 327 22.79 -19.18 16.54
C ILE A 327 22.34 -20.60 16.91
N VAL A 328 21.53 -21.22 16.06
CA VAL A 328 21.30 -22.67 16.05
C VAL A 328 22.26 -23.26 15.01
N LEU A 329 23.13 -24.16 15.45
CA LEU A 329 24.14 -24.77 14.59
C LEU A 329 23.50 -25.67 13.53
N LYS A 330 24.15 -25.78 12.36
CA LYS A 330 23.62 -26.49 11.19
C LYS A 330 23.31 -27.97 11.44
N GLU A 331 24.02 -28.60 12.37
CA GLU A 331 23.81 -29.99 12.77
C GLU A 331 22.47 -30.21 13.49
N TYR A 332 21.84 -29.12 13.95
CA TYR A 332 20.54 -29.09 14.65
C TYR A 332 19.46 -28.36 13.85
N ALA A 333 19.66 -28.22 12.53
CA ALA A 333 18.75 -27.50 11.65
C ALA A 333 18.82 -28.03 10.21
N HIS A 334 18.95 -29.36 10.06
CA HIS A 334 19.01 -30.04 8.77
C HIS A 334 20.06 -29.47 7.80
N GLY A 335 21.27 -29.17 8.29
CA GLY A 335 22.40 -28.79 7.47
C GLY A 335 22.48 -27.30 7.08
N VAL A 336 21.64 -26.45 7.66
CA VAL A 336 21.73 -24.98 7.52
C VAL A 336 21.81 -24.30 8.89
N GLN A 337 22.72 -23.34 9.06
CA GLN A 337 22.81 -22.58 10.31
C GLN A 337 21.69 -21.53 10.38
N LEU A 338 21.00 -21.43 11.51
CA LEU A 338 19.97 -20.41 11.73
C LEU A 338 20.49 -19.34 12.68
N GLU A 339 20.49 -18.08 12.25
CA GLU A 339 20.84 -16.92 13.06
C GLU A 339 19.56 -16.13 13.40
N PHE A 340 19.41 -15.69 14.64
CA PHE A 340 18.27 -14.89 15.10
C PHE A 340 18.76 -13.59 15.72
N VAL A 341 18.19 -12.47 15.27
CA VAL A 341 18.45 -11.13 15.80
C VAL A 341 17.14 -10.49 16.26
N GLU A 342 17.17 -9.65 17.29
CA GLU A 342 15.97 -8.89 17.67
C GLU A 342 15.62 -7.86 16.59
N GLU A 343 14.33 -7.78 16.24
CA GLU A 343 13.85 -6.79 15.27
C GLU A 343 14.13 -5.34 15.73
N PRO A 344 14.32 -4.39 14.81
CA PRO A 344 14.48 -2.98 15.15
C PRO A 344 13.28 -2.44 15.92
N LYS A 345 13.53 -1.58 16.93
CA LYS A 345 12.47 -0.94 17.72
C LYS A 345 11.45 -0.20 16.85
N ALA A 346 11.90 0.44 15.77
CA ALA A 346 11.04 1.15 14.83
C ALA A 346 10.07 0.20 14.12
N GLN A 347 10.53 -0.96 13.67
CA GLN A 347 9.71 -1.99 13.04
C GLN A 347 8.71 -2.61 14.01
N ALA A 348 9.15 -2.91 15.24
CA ALA A 348 8.26 -3.40 16.30
C ALA A 348 7.17 -2.38 16.66
N LEU A 349 7.51 -1.09 16.71
CA LEU A 349 6.57 -0.01 16.97
C LEU A 349 5.55 0.13 15.83
N LEU A 350 6.03 0.06 14.58
CA LEU A 350 5.19 0.13 13.39
C LEU A 350 4.12 -0.97 13.40
N ALA A 351 4.52 -2.21 13.69
CA ALA A 351 3.58 -3.31 13.83
C ALA A 351 2.52 -3.08 14.91
N GLN A 352 2.90 -2.45 16.04
CA GLN A 352 1.96 -2.14 17.12
C GLN A 352 0.97 -1.03 16.75
N GLN A 353 1.36 -0.09 15.88
CA GLN A 353 0.48 1.00 15.42
C GLN A 353 -0.72 0.48 14.62
N TYR A 354 -0.53 -0.63 13.89
CA TYR A 354 -1.54 -1.23 13.01
C TYR A 354 -2.08 -2.56 13.53
N GLU A 355 -1.88 -2.89 14.81
CA GLU A 355 -2.37 -4.14 15.40
C GLU A 355 -3.90 -4.06 15.59
N ILE A 356 -4.63 -4.50 14.56
CA ILE A 356 -6.09 -4.64 14.56
C ILE A 356 -6.41 -6.13 14.64
N LYS A 357 -6.97 -6.56 15.78
CA LYS A 357 -7.39 -7.96 15.98
C LYS A 357 -8.90 -8.01 16.18
N GLU A 358 -9.57 -8.85 15.40
CA GLU A 358 -11.00 -9.03 15.53
C GLU A 358 -11.38 -9.46 16.96
N GLY A 359 -12.45 -8.86 17.48
CA GLY A 359 -12.93 -9.11 18.85
C GLY A 359 -12.05 -8.53 19.95
N LYS A 360 -10.92 -7.87 19.64
CA LYS A 360 -10.02 -7.27 20.64
C LYS A 360 -10.02 -5.76 20.54
N LYS A 361 -9.79 -5.10 21.68
CA LYS A 361 -9.60 -3.65 21.73
C LYS A 361 -8.22 -3.28 21.19
N LEU A 362 -8.13 -2.11 20.54
CA LEU A 362 -6.88 -1.51 20.12
C LEU A 362 -5.95 -1.29 21.33
N ASN A 363 -4.67 -1.61 21.14
CA ASN A 363 -3.63 -1.32 22.12
C ASN A 363 -3.39 0.20 22.22
N SER A 364 -2.59 0.64 23.21
CA SER A 364 -2.33 2.07 23.45
C SER A 364 -1.58 2.75 22.30
N VAL A 365 -0.68 2.04 21.63
CA VAL A 365 0.10 2.54 20.49
C VAL A 365 -0.80 2.79 19.28
N ALA A 366 -1.61 1.79 18.91
CA ALA A 366 -2.61 1.89 17.84
C ALA A 366 -3.61 3.02 18.10
N LYS A 367 -4.11 3.15 19.35
CA LYS A 367 -5.00 4.27 19.74
C LYS A 367 -4.36 5.63 19.58
N LYS A 368 -3.09 5.76 19.95
CA LYS A 368 -2.35 7.02 19.82
C LYS A 368 -2.12 7.36 18.34
N HIS A 369 -1.76 6.38 17.52
CA HIS A 369 -1.59 6.55 16.08
C HIS A 369 -2.89 6.94 15.39
N ALA A 370 -3.98 6.20 15.63
CA ALA A 370 -5.31 6.51 15.11
C ALA A 370 -5.76 7.93 15.50
N SER A 371 -5.55 8.32 16.76
CA SER A 371 -5.86 9.66 17.24
C SER A 371 -5.03 10.72 16.52
N ALA A 372 -3.74 10.48 16.25
CA ALA A 372 -2.87 11.41 15.53
C ALA A 372 -3.32 11.59 14.07
N LEU A 373 -3.63 10.48 13.38
CA LEU A 373 -4.22 10.51 12.04
C LEU A 373 -5.52 11.33 12.03
N TYR A 374 -6.42 11.09 12.99
CA TYR A 374 -7.67 11.83 13.13
C TYR A 374 -7.44 13.33 13.32
N GLN A 375 -6.55 13.71 14.25
CA GLN A 375 -6.24 15.11 14.51
C GLN A 375 -5.64 15.81 13.28
N LYS A 376 -4.82 15.08 12.51
CA LYS A 376 -4.17 15.63 11.31
C LYS A 376 -5.13 15.79 10.14
N TYR A 377 -5.98 14.79 9.88
CA TYR A 377 -6.74 14.68 8.62
C TYR A 377 -8.26 14.83 8.75
N CYS A 378 -8.84 14.74 9.95
CA CYS A 378 -10.30 14.74 10.10
C CYS A 378 -10.81 15.84 11.03
N ALA A 379 -10.04 16.16 12.08
CA ALA A 379 -10.47 17.07 13.15
C ALA A 379 -10.76 18.51 12.68
N LEU A 380 -10.16 18.95 11.56
CA LEU A 380 -10.43 20.27 11.01
C LEU A 380 -11.93 20.46 10.70
N CYS A 381 -12.58 19.44 10.15
CA CYS A 381 -14.00 19.48 9.80
C CYS A 381 -14.88 18.84 10.87
N HIS A 382 -14.46 17.69 11.42
CA HIS A 382 -15.27 16.92 12.37
C HIS A 382 -15.06 17.31 13.85
N GLY A 383 -14.24 18.32 14.12
CA GLY A 383 -13.94 18.81 15.48
C GLY A 383 -12.90 17.96 16.20
N LYS A 384 -12.18 18.57 17.15
CA LYS A 384 -11.07 17.91 17.86
C LYS A 384 -11.52 16.69 18.65
N ASN A 385 -12.77 16.71 19.12
CA ASN A 385 -13.34 15.62 19.91
C ASN A 385 -14.42 14.84 19.13
N ARG A 386 -14.46 14.93 17.79
CA ARG A 386 -15.42 14.25 16.88
C ARG A 386 -16.86 14.75 16.92
N GLU A 387 -17.10 15.89 17.56
CA GLU A 387 -18.43 16.47 17.75
C GLU A 387 -19.15 16.79 16.43
N GLY A 388 -18.41 16.98 15.33
CA GLY A 388 -18.96 17.46 14.06
C GLY A 388 -19.06 18.99 14.02
N TYR A 389 -19.46 19.53 12.87
CA TYR A 389 -19.81 20.94 12.67
C TYR A 389 -18.71 21.95 13.00
N ALA A 390 -17.44 21.51 13.07
CA ALA A 390 -16.31 22.42 13.28
C ALA A 390 -15.99 23.22 12.00
N ALA A 391 -16.21 22.61 10.84
CA ALA A 391 -16.26 23.30 9.56
C ALA A 391 -17.32 22.65 8.67
N ASP A 392 -18.09 23.49 7.98
CA ASP A 392 -19.23 23.06 7.15
C ASP A 392 -20.25 22.25 7.97
N ASN A 393 -21.08 21.48 7.27
CA ASN A 393 -22.04 20.54 7.82
C ASN A 393 -21.43 19.14 8.02
N ALA A 394 -20.13 19.06 8.34
CA ALA A 394 -19.45 17.79 8.60
C ALA A 394 -20.10 17.10 9.81
N PRO A 395 -20.69 15.90 9.65
CA PRO A 395 -21.49 15.29 10.70
C PRO A 395 -20.65 14.85 11.90
N SER A 396 -21.31 14.69 13.05
CA SER A 396 -20.69 14.14 14.25
C SER A 396 -20.20 12.71 14.04
N LEU A 397 -18.95 12.45 14.43
CA LEU A 397 -18.35 11.12 14.49
C LEU A 397 -18.33 10.56 15.92
N ARG A 398 -19.06 11.21 16.85
CA ARG A 398 -19.40 10.65 18.17
C ARG A 398 -20.60 9.71 18.12
N SER A 399 -21.45 9.85 17.09
CA SER A 399 -22.72 9.16 16.98
C SER A 399 -22.60 7.66 17.25
N HIS A 400 -23.22 7.21 18.34
CA HIS A 400 -23.29 5.79 18.69
C HIS A 400 -24.12 5.04 17.65
N SER A 401 -25.23 5.61 17.19
CA SER A 401 -26.11 5.03 16.18
C SER A 401 -25.43 4.87 14.82
N LEU A 402 -24.56 5.81 14.39
CA LEU A 402 -23.76 5.66 13.18
C LEU A 402 -22.77 4.51 13.30
N MET A 403 -22.03 4.47 14.41
CA MET A 403 -20.97 3.48 14.61
C MET A 403 -21.51 2.07 14.87
N SER A 404 -22.74 1.93 15.38
CA SER A 404 -23.35 0.63 15.66
C SER A 404 -23.80 -0.11 14.40
N VAL A 405 -24.20 0.59 13.34
CA VAL A 405 -24.77 0.00 12.11
C VAL A 405 -23.79 -0.10 10.94
N THR A 406 -22.54 0.33 11.13
CA THR A 406 -21.51 0.41 10.08
C THR A 406 -20.47 -0.71 10.17
N LYS A 407 -20.81 -1.84 10.80
CA LYS A 407 -19.95 -3.03 10.83
C LYS A 407 -20.63 -4.29 10.29
N ILE A 408 -21.91 -4.48 10.56
CA ILE A 408 -22.65 -5.70 10.20
C ILE A 408 -23.92 -5.29 9.41
N PRO A 409 -24.18 -5.86 8.24
CA PRO A 409 -23.31 -6.77 7.46
C PRO A 409 -22.00 -6.10 7.01
N ALA A 410 -21.01 -6.88 6.57
CA ALA A 410 -19.73 -6.34 6.08
C ALA A 410 -19.91 -5.31 4.94
N ALA A 411 -20.99 -5.39 4.17
CA ALA A 411 -21.36 -4.35 3.21
C ALA A 411 -21.48 -2.95 3.84
N ASN A 412 -21.99 -2.85 5.08
CA ASN A 412 -22.07 -1.58 5.82
C ASN A 412 -20.71 -1.11 6.35
N TYR A 413 -19.73 -2.02 6.48
CA TYR A 413 -18.35 -1.66 6.79
C TYR A 413 -17.71 -0.88 5.63
N ASN A 414 -18.08 -1.21 4.39
CA ASN A 414 -17.61 -0.49 3.21
C ASN A 414 -18.10 0.96 3.16
N PHE A 415 -19.25 1.29 3.74
CA PHE A 415 -19.77 2.67 3.74
C PHE A 415 -18.80 3.70 4.36
N LEU A 416 -18.31 3.46 5.59
CA LEU A 416 -17.39 4.40 6.24
C LEU A 416 -16.02 4.38 5.55
N ARG A 417 -15.54 3.18 5.19
CA ARG A 417 -14.27 3.05 4.47
C ARG A 417 -14.29 3.82 3.16
N TYR A 418 -15.33 3.67 2.35
CA TYR A 418 -15.42 4.31 1.04
C TYR A 418 -15.70 5.81 1.17
N THR A 419 -16.44 6.22 2.21
CA THR A 419 -16.58 7.66 2.54
C THR A 419 -15.22 8.30 2.83
N ILE A 420 -14.31 7.63 3.55
CA ILE A 420 -12.96 8.15 3.80
C ILE A 420 -12.07 8.02 2.56
N ALA A 421 -12.10 6.85 1.91
CA ALA A 421 -11.20 6.54 0.80
C ALA A 421 -11.47 7.41 -0.43
N TYR A 422 -12.73 7.46 -0.87
CA TYR A 422 -13.14 8.11 -2.13
C TYR A 422 -13.79 9.48 -1.92
N GLY A 423 -14.18 9.80 -0.68
CA GLY A 423 -14.93 11.01 -0.40
C GLY A 423 -16.35 10.96 -0.97
N ARG A 424 -17.04 12.10 -0.95
CA ARG A 424 -18.36 12.30 -1.56
C ARG A 424 -18.25 13.46 -2.54
N GLN A 425 -18.13 13.12 -3.82
CA GLN A 425 -18.04 14.10 -4.91
C GLN A 425 -19.16 15.14 -4.81
N GLY A 426 -18.81 16.41 -5.01
CA GLY A 426 -19.74 17.54 -4.87
C GLY A 426 -19.96 18.01 -3.44
N THR A 427 -19.24 17.47 -2.45
CA THR A 427 -19.30 17.89 -1.04
C THR A 427 -17.91 18.24 -0.52
N ALA A 428 -17.81 18.75 0.71
CA ALA A 428 -16.52 19.03 1.35
C ALA A 428 -15.74 17.78 1.80
N MET A 429 -16.38 16.59 1.81
CA MET A 429 -15.71 15.34 2.16
C MET A 429 -14.91 14.83 0.97
N ALA A 430 -13.66 15.26 0.83
CA ALA A 430 -12.75 14.80 -0.21
C ALA A 430 -12.26 13.36 0.04
N ALA A 431 -11.62 12.77 -0.97
CA ALA A 431 -10.92 11.49 -0.86
C ALA A 431 -9.64 11.64 -0.01
N TYR A 432 -9.35 10.61 0.80
CA TYR A 432 -8.13 10.53 1.61
C TYR A 432 -7.31 9.26 1.36
N ALA A 433 -7.79 8.27 0.59
CA ALA A 433 -6.98 7.10 0.28
C ALA A 433 -5.80 7.44 -0.63
N LYS A 434 -4.65 6.81 -0.37
CA LYS A 434 -3.36 7.06 -1.03
C LYS A 434 -3.40 6.76 -2.52
N ASP A 435 -4.10 5.69 -2.91
CA ASP A 435 -4.35 5.31 -4.30
C ASP A 435 -5.26 6.32 -5.04
N GLN A 436 -5.98 7.18 -4.32
CA GLN A 436 -6.76 8.29 -4.87
C GLN A 436 -6.01 9.63 -4.79
N GLY A 437 -4.74 9.63 -4.36
CA GLY A 437 -3.92 10.82 -4.15
C GLY A 437 -4.12 11.50 -2.77
N GLY A 438 -4.79 10.84 -1.84
CA GLY A 438 -4.84 11.23 -0.44
C GLY A 438 -3.62 10.76 0.37
N PRO A 439 -3.58 11.01 1.69
CA PRO A 439 -2.43 10.67 2.53
C PRO A 439 -2.56 9.34 3.29
N LEU A 440 -3.70 8.65 3.23
CA LEU A 440 -4.00 7.48 4.08
C LEU A 440 -3.84 6.17 3.33
N GLU A 441 -3.08 5.23 3.89
CA GLU A 441 -3.07 3.84 3.43
C GLU A 441 -4.36 3.12 3.83
N TYR A 442 -4.65 1.98 3.19
CA TYR A 442 -5.83 1.19 3.51
C TYR A 442 -5.98 0.89 5.01
N LEU A 443 -4.89 0.49 5.69
CA LEU A 443 -4.92 0.21 7.12
C LEU A 443 -5.05 1.45 8.01
N ASP A 444 -4.64 2.64 7.55
CA ASP A 444 -4.90 3.87 8.31
C ASP A 444 -6.40 4.11 8.42
N ILE A 445 -7.15 3.86 7.33
CA ILE A 445 -8.60 4.01 7.28
C ILE A 445 -9.27 2.98 8.20
N ASP A 446 -8.84 1.71 8.15
CA ASP A 446 -9.38 0.66 9.02
C ASP A 446 -9.10 0.90 10.49
N LEU A 447 -7.89 1.38 10.80
CA LEU A 447 -7.50 1.77 12.15
C LEU A 447 -8.34 2.93 12.66
N LEU A 448 -8.55 3.97 11.84
CA LEU A 448 -9.40 5.12 12.16
C LEU A 448 -10.83 4.68 12.45
N ILE A 449 -11.42 3.86 11.59
CA ILE A 449 -12.79 3.37 11.76
C ILE A 449 -12.91 2.53 13.04
N THR A 450 -11.95 1.65 13.30
CA THR A 450 -11.92 0.84 14.52
C THR A 450 -11.83 1.72 15.77
N TRP A 451 -10.95 2.72 15.75
CA TRP A 451 -10.80 3.68 16.83
C TRP A 451 -12.05 4.54 17.04
N LEU A 452 -12.70 5.00 15.97
CA LEU A 452 -13.94 5.77 16.04
C LEU A 452 -15.07 4.98 16.72
N ARG A 453 -15.20 3.68 16.42
CA ARG A 453 -16.18 2.79 17.08
C ARG A 453 -15.88 2.57 18.56
N GLU A 454 -14.62 2.33 18.92
CA GLU A 454 -14.27 2.22 20.35
C GLU A 454 -14.60 3.51 21.10
N LYS A 455 -14.33 4.65 20.46
CA LYS A 455 -14.56 5.97 21.04
C LYS A 455 -16.02 6.42 21.03
N SER A 456 -16.92 5.77 20.29
CA SER A 456 -18.36 6.01 20.38
C SER A 456 -19.03 5.15 21.47
N GLY A 457 -18.30 4.21 22.07
CA GLY A 457 -18.84 3.34 23.13
C GLY A 457 -19.62 2.13 22.62
N VAL A 458 -19.61 1.86 21.31
CA VAL A 458 -20.28 0.69 20.72
C VAL A 458 -19.61 -0.58 21.22
N LYS A 459 -20.30 -1.33 22.09
CA LYS A 459 -19.82 -2.62 22.62
C LYS A 459 -20.10 -3.77 21.67
N LYS A 460 -21.27 -3.78 21.05
CA LYS A 460 -21.70 -4.77 20.06
C LYS A 460 -22.34 -4.01 18.88
N PRO A 461 -21.92 -4.26 17.63
CA PRO A 461 -22.60 -3.73 16.47
C PRO A 461 -24.02 -4.27 16.38
N LEU A 462 -24.92 -3.47 15.81
CA LEU A 462 -26.24 -3.92 15.42
C LEU A 462 -26.12 -4.69 14.10
N GLU A 463 -26.77 -5.83 14.06
CA GLU A 463 -26.93 -6.62 12.85
C GLU A 463 -28.17 -6.11 12.12
N LEU A 464 -27.98 -5.73 10.85
CA LEU A 464 -29.03 -5.24 9.97
C LEU A 464 -29.27 -6.24 8.84
N SER A 465 -30.50 -6.28 8.31
CA SER A 465 -30.80 -7.12 7.15
C SER A 465 -30.00 -6.69 5.92
N THR A 466 -29.64 -7.66 5.09
CA THR A 466 -29.09 -7.49 3.74
C THR A 466 -30.17 -7.40 2.67
N ASP A 467 -31.43 -7.68 3.03
CA ASP A 467 -32.54 -7.70 2.10
C ASP A 467 -32.87 -6.29 1.60
N PRO A 468 -33.26 -6.14 0.32
CA PRO A 468 -33.82 -4.90 -0.18
C PRO A 468 -35.07 -4.50 0.60
N VAL A 469 -35.28 -3.19 0.78
CA VAL A 469 -36.50 -2.67 1.39
C VAL A 469 -37.49 -2.32 0.28
N SER A 470 -38.59 -3.07 0.20
CA SER A 470 -39.69 -2.78 -0.73
C SER A 470 -40.64 -1.73 -0.14
N GLY A 471 -41.04 -0.74 -0.94
CA GLY A 471 -41.94 0.33 -0.51
C GLY A 471 -42.46 1.15 -1.70
N ASP A 472 -43.52 1.93 -1.47
CA ASP A 472 -44.11 2.80 -2.48
C ASP A 472 -43.21 4.03 -2.72
N VAL A 473 -42.56 4.05 -3.89
CA VAL A 473 -41.65 5.11 -4.32
C VAL A 473 -42.35 6.45 -4.51
N ALA A 474 -43.61 6.47 -4.97
CA ALA A 474 -44.37 7.70 -5.19
C ALA A 474 -44.76 8.35 -3.86
N LEU A 475 -45.22 7.53 -2.91
CA LEU A 475 -45.45 7.96 -1.52
C LEU A 475 -44.15 8.48 -0.88
N GLY A 476 -43.06 7.71 -1.02
CA GLY A 476 -41.73 8.10 -0.53
C GLY A 476 -41.26 9.44 -1.07
N LYS A 477 -41.44 9.70 -2.37
CA LYS A 477 -41.09 10.98 -3.00
C LYS A 477 -41.87 12.15 -2.39
N LYS A 478 -43.18 11.98 -2.20
CA LYS A 478 -44.04 13.01 -1.61
C LYS A 478 -43.59 13.34 -0.18
N LEU A 479 -43.31 12.31 0.62
CA LEU A 479 -42.83 12.47 2.00
C LEU A 479 -41.42 13.07 2.05
N TYR A 480 -40.52 12.66 1.17
CA TYR A 480 -39.16 13.19 1.09
C TYR A 480 -39.17 14.70 0.82
N ASN A 481 -39.97 15.14 -0.16
CA ASN A 481 -40.10 16.55 -0.50
C ASN A 481 -40.68 17.37 0.66
N LYS A 482 -41.62 16.79 1.41
CA LYS A 482 -42.26 17.46 2.56
C LYS A 482 -41.35 17.55 3.78
N THR A 483 -40.55 16.51 4.04
CA THR A 483 -39.92 16.31 5.36
C THR A 483 -38.39 16.28 5.30
N CYS A 484 -37.80 15.71 4.27
CA CYS A 484 -36.36 15.44 4.20
C CYS A 484 -35.59 16.47 3.36
N ALA A 485 -36.23 17.03 2.34
CA ALA A 485 -35.59 17.90 1.36
C ALA A 485 -35.07 19.23 1.94
N THR A 486 -35.64 19.71 3.04
CA THR A 486 -35.17 20.94 3.72
C THR A 486 -33.70 20.84 4.14
N CYS A 487 -33.26 19.67 4.61
CA CYS A 487 -31.88 19.47 5.04
C CYS A 487 -31.05 18.76 3.96
N HIS A 488 -31.64 17.79 3.25
CA HIS A 488 -30.93 16.96 2.27
C HIS A 488 -30.98 17.49 0.83
N GLY A 489 -31.76 18.53 0.56
CA GLY A 489 -31.99 19.07 -0.79
C GLY A 489 -33.03 18.27 -1.57
N LEU A 490 -33.67 18.90 -2.55
CA LEU A 490 -34.70 18.25 -3.40
C LEU A 490 -34.10 17.14 -4.27
N LYS A 491 -32.86 17.32 -4.74
CA LYS A 491 -32.11 16.32 -5.52
C LYS A 491 -31.29 15.39 -4.61
N GLY A 492 -31.28 15.62 -3.30
CA GLY A 492 -30.40 14.90 -2.38
C GLY A 492 -28.96 15.40 -2.39
N GLU A 493 -28.74 16.64 -2.84
CA GLU A 493 -27.43 17.29 -2.97
C GLU A 493 -26.78 17.65 -1.62
N GLY A 494 -27.54 17.63 -0.52
CA GLY A 494 -27.07 17.91 0.83
C GLY A 494 -26.89 19.41 1.08
N VAL A 495 -27.90 20.06 1.68
CA VAL A 495 -27.88 21.51 1.99
C VAL A 495 -27.19 21.75 3.33
N SER A 496 -27.73 21.14 4.38
CA SER A 496 -27.20 21.19 5.75
C SER A 496 -27.00 19.80 6.36
N ALA A 497 -27.29 18.76 5.58
CA ALA A 497 -27.19 17.36 5.96
C ALA A 497 -26.54 16.54 4.82
N PRO A 498 -26.12 15.28 5.07
CA PRO A 498 -25.46 14.45 4.07
C PRO A 498 -26.18 14.39 2.71
N ALA A 499 -25.41 14.44 1.62
CA ALA A 499 -25.93 14.33 0.25
C ALA A 499 -26.45 12.90 -0.05
N LEU A 500 -27.75 12.67 0.14
CA LEU A 500 -28.40 11.36 -0.04
C LEU A 500 -28.54 10.94 -1.51
N GLY A 501 -28.37 11.86 -2.45
CA GLY A 501 -28.33 11.59 -3.89
C GLY A 501 -26.93 11.26 -4.41
N ASN A 502 -25.90 11.24 -3.55
CA ASN A 502 -24.54 10.98 -3.98
C ASN A 502 -24.36 9.52 -4.45
N PRO A 503 -23.81 9.26 -5.65
CA PRO A 503 -23.69 7.90 -6.20
C PRO A 503 -22.88 6.94 -5.32
N MET A 504 -21.75 7.38 -4.75
CA MET A 504 -20.94 6.55 -3.85
C MET A 504 -21.72 6.24 -2.56
N PHE A 505 -22.40 7.24 -1.99
CA PHE A 505 -23.24 7.04 -0.81
C PHE A 505 -24.30 5.97 -1.06
N LEU A 506 -25.06 6.09 -2.15
CA LEU A 506 -26.11 5.12 -2.48
C LEU A 506 -25.53 3.75 -2.81
N ALA A 507 -24.38 3.65 -3.49
CA ALA A 507 -23.77 2.34 -3.79
C ALA A 507 -23.28 1.59 -2.54
N THR A 508 -22.97 2.28 -1.45
CA THR A 508 -22.32 1.68 -0.27
C THR A 508 -23.19 1.65 0.98
N ALA A 509 -24.19 2.52 1.09
CA ALA A 509 -25.19 2.47 2.16
C ALA A 509 -26.26 1.43 1.81
N SER A 510 -26.44 0.40 2.63
CA SER A 510 -27.53 -0.58 2.46
C SER A 510 -28.91 0.02 2.73
N ASP A 511 -29.97 -0.62 2.24
CA ASP A 511 -31.35 -0.21 2.52
C ASP A 511 -31.65 -0.23 4.01
N ALA A 512 -31.20 -1.26 4.71
CA ALA A 512 -31.37 -1.34 6.15
C ALA A 512 -30.62 -0.21 6.89
N PHE A 513 -29.45 0.23 6.41
CA PHE A 513 -28.75 1.39 6.96
C PHE A 513 -29.57 2.68 6.78
N LEU A 514 -30.14 2.90 5.58
CA LEU A 514 -30.97 4.06 5.27
C LEU A 514 -32.24 4.07 6.12
N ARG A 515 -32.95 2.94 6.13
CA ARG A 515 -34.18 2.72 6.89
C ARG A 515 -33.96 2.94 8.38
N TYR A 516 -32.87 2.41 8.94
CA TYR A 516 -32.50 2.63 10.33
C TYR A 516 -32.25 4.10 10.62
N ALA A 517 -31.53 4.82 9.75
CA ALA A 517 -31.27 6.25 9.90
C ALA A 517 -32.56 7.09 9.90
N ILE A 518 -33.55 6.71 9.09
CA ILE A 518 -34.86 7.37 9.03
C ILE A 518 -35.65 7.06 10.31
N ALA A 519 -35.75 5.79 10.68
CA ALA A 519 -36.55 5.37 11.83
C ALA A 519 -35.98 5.91 13.16
N GLU A 520 -34.69 5.74 13.39
CA GLU A 520 -34.02 5.99 14.68
C GLU A 520 -33.29 7.34 14.74
N GLY A 521 -33.14 8.03 13.61
CA GLY A 521 -32.33 9.24 13.53
C GLY A 521 -30.83 8.97 13.68
N ARG A 522 -30.08 10.03 13.99
CA ARG A 522 -28.64 9.99 14.29
C ARG A 522 -28.35 10.88 15.49
N ASP A 523 -28.03 10.24 16.62
CA ASP A 523 -27.60 10.93 17.84
C ASP A 523 -26.39 11.84 17.59
N SER A 524 -26.30 12.94 18.34
CA SER A 524 -25.29 14.00 18.16
C SER A 524 -25.35 14.72 16.81
N THR A 525 -26.49 14.63 16.09
CA THR A 525 -26.75 15.39 14.86
C THR A 525 -28.19 15.92 14.87
N PRO A 526 -28.56 16.89 14.01
CA PRO A 526 -29.94 17.32 13.83
C PRO A 526 -30.89 16.28 13.20
N MET A 527 -30.37 15.13 12.72
CA MET A 527 -31.20 14.08 12.12
C MET A 527 -31.99 13.34 13.21
N ARG A 528 -33.23 13.78 13.44
CA ARG A 528 -34.15 13.18 14.42
C ARG A 528 -34.75 11.85 13.94
N ALA A 529 -35.31 11.10 14.88
CA ALA A 529 -36.04 9.86 14.61
C ALA A 529 -37.44 10.15 14.04
N PHE A 530 -37.90 9.31 13.10
CA PHE A 530 -39.25 9.41 12.50
C PHE A 530 -40.17 8.23 12.83
N LYS A 531 -39.69 7.20 13.54
CA LYS A 531 -40.47 6.00 13.88
C LYS A 531 -41.77 6.26 14.66
N ASN A 532 -41.87 7.39 15.34
CA ASN A 532 -43.04 7.79 16.12
C ASN A 532 -43.98 8.73 15.34
N GLU A 533 -43.59 9.18 14.14
CA GLU A 533 -44.35 10.14 13.32
C GLU A 533 -44.80 9.55 11.98
N LEU A 534 -44.08 8.54 11.49
CA LEU A 534 -44.37 7.87 10.23
C LEU A 534 -44.68 6.40 10.50
N LYS A 535 -45.62 5.87 9.72
CA LYS A 535 -45.91 4.43 9.68
C LYS A 535 -44.74 3.67 9.05
N LYS A 536 -44.70 2.36 9.29
CA LYS A 536 -43.66 1.48 8.76
C LYS A 536 -43.58 1.57 7.23
N GLU A 537 -44.74 1.56 6.57
CA GLU A 537 -44.88 1.61 5.11
C GLU A 537 -44.40 2.95 4.53
N GLU A 538 -44.55 4.04 5.28
CA GLU A 538 -44.07 5.37 4.91
C GLU A 538 -42.53 5.46 5.00
N ILE A 539 -41.94 4.85 6.04
CA ILE A 539 -40.49 4.73 6.19
C ILE A 539 -39.90 3.84 5.09
N ASP A 540 -40.58 2.73 4.77
CA ASP A 540 -40.18 1.83 3.70
C ASP A 540 -40.28 2.52 2.33
N GLY A 541 -41.35 3.31 2.10
CA GLY A 541 -41.50 4.17 0.92
C GLY A 541 -40.40 5.23 0.80
N LEU A 542 -40.04 5.93 1.89
CA LEU A 542 -38.90 6.87 1.91
C LEU A 542 -37.59 6.17 1.55
N THR A 543 -37.35 4.98 2.09
CA THR A 543 -36.16 4.18 1.80
C THR A 543 -36.13 3.79 0.32
N ALA A 544 -37.24 3.27 -0.22
CA ALA A 544 -37.38 2.90 -1.61
C ALA A 544 -37.20 4.09 -2.56
N TYR A 545 -37.71 5.28 -2.21
CA TYR A 545 -37.49 6.50 -2.99
C TYR A 545 -36.02 6.97 -2.97
N ILE A 546 -35.34 6.89 -1.84
CA ILE A 546 -33.90 7.22 -1.79
C ILE A 546 -33.12 6.22 -2.65
N ARG A 547 -33.42 4.93 -2.53
CA ARG A 547 -32.79 3.84 -3.29
C ARG A 547 -33.02 3.96 -4.79
N SER A 548 -34.21 4.35 -5.24
CA SER A 548 -34.54 4.46 -6.67
C SER A 548 -33.72 5.51 -7.42
N ARG A 549 -33.00 6.38 -6.69
CA ARG A 549 -32.07 7.38 -7.27
C ARG A 549 -30.64 6.85 -7.47
N ALA A 550 -30.36 5.59 -7.11
CA ALA A 550 -29.05 5.01 -7.33
C ALA A 550 -28.78 4.89 -8.84
N SER A 551 -27.69 5.50 -9.32
CA SER A 551 -27.33 5.58 -10.75
C SER A 551 -26.21 4.61 -11.16
N GLY A 552 -25.87 3.68 -10.26
CA GLY A 552 -24.65 2.85 -10.38
C GLY A 552 -23.40 3.67 -10.06
N TRP A 553 -22.52 3.13 -9.23
CA TRP A 553 -21.21 3.71 -8.96
C TRP A 553 -20.20 2.58 -8.80
N ASN A 554 -19.05 2.73 -9.45
CA ASN A 554 -17.92 1.84 -9.30
C ASN A 554 -16.78 2.60 -8.62
N ALA A 555 -16.03 1.90 -7.78
CA ALA A 555 -14.82 2.45 -7.21
C ALA A 555 -13.85 2.87 -8.33
N PRO A 556 -13.37 4.13 -8.35
CA PRO A 556 -12.37 4.55 -9.31
C PRO A 556 -11.08 3.74 -9.11
N GLY A 557 -10.34 3.50 -10.21
CA GLY A 557 -9.01 2.89 -10.14
C GLY A 557 -8.00 3.79 -9.42
N ALA A 558 -6.81 3.26 -9.17
CA ALA A 558 -5.72 4.07 -8.61
C ALA A 558 -5.32 5.19 -9.58
N VAL A 559 -5.09 6.38 -9.04
CA VAL A 559 -4.78 7.61 -9.77
C VAL A 559 -3.39 8.09 -9.36
N VAL A 560 -2.51 8.27 -10.36
CA VAL A 560 -1.26 9.00 -10.17
C VAL A 560 -1.48 10.46 -10.57
N ILE A 561 -1.53 11.35 -9.57
CA ILE A 561 -1.79 12.78 -9.78
C ILE A 561 -0.51 13.45 -10.33
N LYS A 562 -0.63 14.12 -11.49
CA LYS A 562 0.43 14.97 -12.05
C LYS A 562 0.22 16.41 -11.58
N GLU A 563 1.04 16.85 -10.63
CA GLU A 563 0.98 18.21 -10.07
C GLU A 563 1.63 19.25 -11.02
N PRO A 564 1.19 20.52 -10.98
CA PRO A 564 1.86 21.61 -11.68
C PRO A 564 3.31 21.77 -11.20
N LEU A 565 4.22 22.14 -12.11
CA LEU A 565 5.60 22.43 -11.75
C LEU A 565 5.72 23.83 -11.13
N PRO A 566 6.69 24.08 -10.23
CA PRO A 566 6.90 25.41 -9.62
C PRO A 566 6.95 26.58 -10.60
N LYS A 567 7.55 26.37 -11.78
CA LYS A 567 7.62 27.38 -12.86
C LYS A 567 6.26 27.82 -13.39
N ASP A 568 5.22 27.02 -13.18
CA ASP A 568 3.85 27.21 -13.68
C ASP A 568 2.89 27.75 -12.60
N TYR A 569 3.37 27.99 -11.36
CA TYR A 569 2.53 28.44 -10.24
C TYR A 569 2.00 29.86 -10.41
N ILE A 570 2.77 30.74 -11.03
CA ILE A 570 2.38 32.14 -11.24
C ILE A 570 1.55 32.23 -12.51
N LEU A 571 0.25 32.45 -12.37
CA LEU A 571 -0.62 32.74 -13.50
C LEU A 571 -0.23 34.08 -14.10
N ASN A 572 -0.12 34.13 -15.43
CA ASN A 572 0.14 35.35 -16.20
C ASN A 572 1.32 36.19 -15.65
N PRO A 573 2.55 35.64 -15.55
CA PRO A 573 3.65 36.24 -14.80
C PRO A 573 4.10 37.61 -15.32
N LYS A 574 3.77 37.96 -16.57
CA LYS A 574 4.09 39.24 -17.23
C LYS A 574 2.97 40.29 -17.16
N LYS A 575 1.86 39.99 -16.50
CA LYS A 575 0.68 40.88 -16.42
C LYS A 575 0.60 41.62 -15.10
N LYS A 576 -0.32 42.58 -15.00
CA LYS A 576 -0.54 43.36 -13.77
C LYS A 576 -1.20 42.49 -12.70
N ALA A 577 -0.89 42.77 -11.44
CA ALA A 577 -1.52 42.15 -10.29
C ALA A 577 -3.01 42.57 -10.18
N PRO A 578 -3.90 41.70 -9.65
CA PRO A 578 -5.29 42.07 -9.40
C PRO A 578 -5.41 43.12 -8.28
N LYS A 579 -6.54 43.83 -8.27
CA LYS A 579 -6.94 44.71 -7.16
C LYS A 579 -8.15 44.10 -6.49
N PHE A 580 -7.96 43.61 -5.27
CA PHE A 580 -9.04 43.02 -4.48
C PHE A 580 -9.53 43.95 -3.39
N SER A 581 -10.85 44.02 -3.23
CA SER A 581 -11.50 44.60 -2.06
C SER A 581 -11.77 43.46 -1.08
N LEU A 582 -11.02 43.43 0.03
CA LEU A 582 -11.06 42.33 1.00
C LEU A 582 -11.99 42.64 2.17
N ARG A 583 -12.91 41.72 2.46
CA ARG A 583 -13.66 41.70 3.73
C ARG A 583 -12.71 41.22 4.84
N GLU A 584 -12.72 41.92 5.97
CA GLU A 584 -11.84 41.65 7.14
C GLU A 584 -10.34 41.57 6.78
N GLY A 585 -9.92 42.25 5.71
CA GLY A 585 -8.53 42.22 5.24
C GLY A 585 -8.03 40.82 4.83
N LYS A 586 -8.93 39.85 4.60
CA LYS A 586 -8.53 38.48 4.22
C LYS A 586 -9.46 37.79 3.22
N PHE A 587 -10.75 38.10 3.18
CA PHE A 587 -11.71 37.41 2.32
C PHE A 587 -11.96 38.17 1.01
N VAL A 588 -11.78 37.49 -0.13
CA VAL A 588 -12.09 38.01 -1.47
C VAL A 588 -13.33 37.27 -2.01
N PRO A 589 -14.35 37.99 -2.52
CA PRO A 589 -15.49 37.36 -3.19
C PRO A 589 -15.06 36.56 -4.42
N ALA A 590 -15.67 35.39 -4.65
CA ALA A 590 -15.39 34.54 -5.80
C ALA A 590 -15.51 35.28 -7.15
N GLU A 591 -16.46 36.22 -7.26
CA GLU A 591 -16.65 37.05 -8.46
C GLU A 591 -15.41 37.91 -8.78
N GLN A 592 -14.75 38.50 -7.77
CA GLN A 592 -13.54 39.29 -8.00
C GLN A 592 -12.37 38.41 -8.51
N VAL A 593 -12.30 37.17 -8.03
CA VAL A 593 -11.28 36.20 -8.48
C VAL A 593 -11.57 35.74 -9.91
N LEU A 594 -12.84 35.51 -10.26
CA LEU A 594 -13.25 35.22 -11.64
C LEU A 594 -12.87 36.36 -12.58
N LYS A 595 -13.16 37.61 -12.19
CA LYS A 595 -12.76 38.79 -12.96
C LYS A 595 -11.24 38.86 -13.14
N ALA A 596 -10.47 38.60 -12.08
CA ALA A 596 -9.01 38.56 -12.15
C ALA A 596 -8.48 37.48 -13.11
N LEU A 597 -9.13 36.31 -13.17
CA LEU A 597 -8.83 35.25 -14.15
C LEU A 597 -9.14 35.69 -15.59
N GLN A 598 -10.31 36.30 -15.81
CA GLN A 598 -10.74 36.81 -17.11
C GLN A 598 -9.81 37.93 -17.64
N ASP A 599 -9.38 38.82 -16.73
CA ASP A 599 -8.45 39.91 -17.02
C ASP A 599 -7.00 39.42 -17.21
N LYS A 600 -6.75 38.11 -17.07
CA LYS A 600 -5.42 37.48 -17.12
C LYS A 600 -4.44 38.15 -16.15
N SER A 601 -4.90 38.41 -14.93
CA SER A 601 -4.11 39.05 -13.89
C SER A 601 -2.99 38.13 -13.38
N ARG A 602 -1.92 38.74 -12.86
CA ARG A 602 -0.79 38.04 -12.25
C ARG A 602 -1.09 37.64 -10.81
N MET A 603 -1.25 36.35 -10.56
CA MET A 603 -1.55 35.80 -9.22
C MET A 603 -1.20 34.31 -9.13
N VAL A 604 -1.15 33.78 -7.92
CA VAL A 604 -1.12 32.35 -7.61
C VAL A 604 -2.48 31.96 -7.03
N ILE A 605 -3.03 30.83 -7.44
CA ILE A 605 -4.23 30.23 -6.84
C ILE A 605 -3.85 28.91 -6.18
N LEU A 606 -4.25 28.74 -4.92
CA LEU A 606 -3.90 27.60 -4.08
C LEU A 606 -5.17 26.87 -3.62
N ASP A 607 -5.18 25.55 -3.78
CA ASP A 607 -6.23 24.66 -3.29
C ASP A 607 -5.81 24.00 -1.99
N ALA A 608 -6.44 24.37 -0.87
CA ALA A 608 -6.10 23.85 0.45
C ALA A 608 -6.71 22.47 0.77
N ARG A 609 -7.47 21.86 -0.15
CA ARG A 609 -8.07 20.52 0.04
C ARG A 609 -7.02 19.41 -0.18
N SER A 610 -7.42 18.14 -0.03
CA SER A 610 -6.55 17.02 -0.42
C SER A 610 -6.23 17.08 -1.92
N LYS A 611 -5.10 16.51 -2.33
CA LYS A 611 -4.73 16.42 -3.75
C LYS A 611 -5.78 15.65 -4.55
N ALA A 612 -6.41 14.64 -3.94
CA ALA A 612 -7.57 13.97 -4.51
C ALA A 612 -8.73 14.94 -4.79
N GLY A 613 -9.05 15.84 -3.87
CA GLY A 613 -10.06 16.88 -4.06
C GLY A 613 -9.72 17.84 -5.20
N TRP A 614 -8.46 18.26 -5.31
CA TRP A 614 -7.96 19.05 -6.43
C TRP A 614 -8.06 18.30 -7.76
N HIS A 615 -7.68 17.01 -7.79
CA HIS A 615 -7.74 16.18 -8.98
C HIS A 615 -9.19 15.99 -9.48
N GLN A 616 -10.13 15.78 -8.57
CA GLN A 616 -11.56 15.63 -8.90
C GLN A 616 -12.17 16.90 -9.50
N SER A 617 -11.70 18.09 -9.11
CA SER A 617 -12.05 19.38 -9.72
C SER A 617 -11.25 20.49 -9.02
N HIS A 618 -10.80 21.52 -9.73
CA HIS A 618 -10.12 22.68 -9.14
C HIS A 618 -10.36 23.95 -9.95
N ILE A 619 -10.09 25.12 -9.36
CA ILE A 619 -10.14 26.40 -10.10
C ILE A 619 -9.00 26.40 -11.14
N PRO A 620 -9.20 26.88 -12.38
CA PRO A 620 -8.20 26.82 -13.42
C PRO A 620 -6.84 27.42 -13.00
N GLY A 621 -5.77 26.64 -13.19
CA GLY A 621 -4.42 27.04 -12.81
C GLY A 621 -4.12 26.98 -11.30
N ALA A 622 -5.01 26.44 -10.48
CA ALA A 622 -4.76 26.26 -9.05
C ALA A 622 -3.71 25.17 -8.79
N VAL A 623 -2.92 25.36 -7.74
CA VAL A 623 -1.90 24.42 -7.26
C VAL A 623 -2.41 23.75 -5.99
N PRO A 624 -2.32 22.42 -5.85
CA PRO A 624 -2.73 21.74 -4.63
C PRO A 624 -1.72 22.00 -3.50
N VAL A 625 -2.21 22.49 -2.36
CA VAL A 625 -1.44 22.69 -1.11
C VAL A 625 -2.27 22.20 0.09
N PRO A 626 -2.43 20.88 0.25
CA PRO A 626 -3.31 20.35 1.28
C PRO A 626 -2.99 20.89 2.67
N TYR A 627 -4.03 21.28 3.42
CA TYR A 627 -3.89 21.92 4.73
C TYR A 627 -3.12 21.09 5.79
N TYR A 628 -2.93 19.79 5.53
CA TYR A 628 -2.22 18.86 6.41
C TYR A 628 -0.75 18.64 6.02
N GLU A 629 -0.28 19.26 4.94
CA GLU A 629 1.13 19.24 4.57
C GLU A 629 1.97 20.19 5.43
N GLU A 630 3.25 19.85 5.57
CA GLU A 630 4.20 20.70 6.29
C GLU A 630 4.51 21.96 5.46
N PRO A 631 4.58 23.15 6.07
CA PRO A 631 4.76 24.41 5.33
C PRO A 631 5.95 24.41 4.37
N ASP A 632 7.05 23.77 4.73
CA ASP A 632 8.27 23.72 3.92
C ASP A 632 8.07 23.02 2.56
N SER A 633 7.02 22.20 2.40
CA SER A 633 6.74 21.48 1.15
C SER A 633 6.42 22.44 0.01
N PHE A 634 5.64 23.49 0.28
CA PHE A 634 5.13 24.40 -0.75
C PHE A 634 5.75 25.80 -0.70
N ILE A 635 6.23 26.25 0.46
CA ILE A 635 6.72 27.63 0.63
C ILE A 635 7.99 27.91 -0.19
N LYS A 636 8.86 26.92 -0.38
CA LYS A 636 10.12 27.07 -1.15
C LYS A 636 9.90 27.50 -2.61
N ASP A 637 8.73 27.17 -3.16
CA ASP A 637 8.38 27.39 -4.56
C ASP A 637 7.41 28.57 -4.74
N MET A 638 7.02 29.26 -3.66
CA MET A 638 6.07 30.38 -3.70
C MET A 638 6.75 31.73 -3.91
N PRO A 639 6.17 32.63 -4.73
CA PRO A 639 6.74 33.95 -4.99
C PRO A 639 6.59 34.90 -3.79
N LYS A 640 7.70 35.50 -3.36
CA LYS A 640 7.73 36.50 -2.27
C LYS A 640 7.93 37.94 -2.76
N ASP A 641 7.68 38.18 -4.04
CA ASP A 641 7.89 39.45 -4.76
C ASP A 641 6.67 40.38 -4.75
N GLY A 642 5.67 40.10 -3.91
CA GLY A 642 4.40 40.84 -3.88
C GLY A 642 3.31 40.29 -4.80
N THR A 643 3.51 39.14 -5.45
CA THR A 643 2.43 38.41 -6.13
C THR A 643 1.26 38.14 -5.17
N TRP A 644 0.02 38.33 -5.64
CA TRP A 644 -1.16 37.92 -4.88
C TRP A 644 -1.26 36.39 -4.83
N ILE A 645 -1.42 35.84 -3.64
CA ILE A 645 -1.68 34.42 -3.40
C ILE A 645 -3.11 34.29 -2.88
N VAL A 646 -3.98 33.69 -3.69
CA VAL A 646 -5.39 33.47 -3.38
C VAL A 646 -5.59 32.00 -3.03
N VAL A 647 -6.14 31.72 -1.86
CA VAL A 647 -6.32 30.35 -1.36
C VAL A 647 -7.80 30.04 -1.22
N TYR A 648 -8.22 28.81 -1.54
CA TYR A 648 -9.59 28.36 -1.31
C TYR A 648 -9.62 26.95 -0.71
N CYS A 649 -10.78 26.58 -0.18
CA CYS A 649 -11.11 25.19 0.14
C CYS A 649 -12.54 24.85 -0.29
N ALA A 650 -13.05 23.67 0.11
CA ALA A 650 -14.38 23.20 -0.30
C ALA A 650 -15.50 24.06 0.28
N CYS A 651 -15.50 24.15 1.61
CA CYS A 651 -16.35 25.02 2.39
C CYS A 651 -15.65 26.37 2.61
N PRO A 652 -16.29 27.38 3.23
CA PRO A 652 -15.88 28.76 3.07
C PRO A 652 -14.39 28.99 3.39
N HIS A 653 -13.90 28.63 4.58
CA HIS A 653 -12.56 29.11 4.99
C HIS A 653 -11.69 28.16 5.82
N ALA A 654 -12.17 27.03 6.33
CA ALA A 654 -11.46 26.31 7.39
C ALA A 654 -10.05 25.82 7.00
N ALA A 655 -9.90 25.19 5.82
CA ALA A 655 -8.60 24.72 5.35
C ALA A 655 -7.75 25.85 4.75
N SER A 656 -8.37 26.78 4.00
CA SER A 656 -7.68 27.93 3.41
C SER A 656 -7.15 28.90 4.45
N GLU A 657 -7.84 29.08 5.58
CA GLU A 657 -7.39 29.93 6.70
C GLU A 657 -6.11 29.38 7.36
N LYS A 658 -5.98 28.05 7.49
CA LYS A 658 -4.75 27.43 7.99
C LYS A 658 -3.56 27.72 7.07
N VAL A 659 -3.75 27.63 5.76
CA VAL A 659 -2.72 27.89 4.75
C VAL A 659 -2.36 29.39 4.70
N VAL A 660 -3.36 30.29 4.64
CA VAL A 660 -3.14 31.74 4.62
C VAL A 660 -2.48 32.24 5.91
N SER A 661 -2.87 31.73 7.07
CA SER A 661 -2.24 32.10 8.34
C SER A 661 -0.75 31.69 8.36
N THR A 662 -0.43 30.55 7.75
CA THR A 662 0.96 30.08 7.61
C THR A 662 1.76 30.98 6.65
N LEU A 663 1.20 31.30 5.48
CA LEU A 663 1.80 32.24 4.54
C LEU A 663 2.08 33.61 5.19
N ARG A 664 1.08 34.19 5.88
CA ARG A 664 1.23 35.48 6.57
C ARG A 664 2.33 35.44 7.65
N ARG A 665 2.37 34.38 8.46
CA ARG A 665 3.43 34.19 9.49
C ARG A 665 4.83 34.12 8.87
N LEU A 666 4.95 33.59 7.66
CA LEU A 666 6.21 33.50 6.90
C LEU A 666 6.51 34.77 6.07
N GLY A 667 5.69 35.82 6.21
CA GLY A 667 5.94 37.15 5.64
C GLY A 667 5.33 37.38 4.25
N TYR A 668 4.41 36.53 3.79
CA TYR A 668 3.64 36.79 2.57
C TYR A 668 2.54 37.81 2.86
N LYS A 669 2.66 39.02 2.30
CA LYS A 669 1.76 40.15 2.60
C LYS A 669 0.48 40.13 1.76
N ASN A 670 0.58 39.75 0.49
CA ASN A 670 -0.53 39.81 -0.47
C ASN A 670 -1.22 38.45 -0.54
N THR A 671 -2.01 38.13 0.48
CA THR A 671 -2.73 36.86 0.59
C THR A 671 -4.23 37.10 0.79
N ALA A 672 -5.07 36.33 0.11
CA ALA A 672 -6.51 36.36 0.27
C ALA A 672 -7.12 34.95 0.28
N ILE A 673 -8.31 34.81 0.86
CA ILE A 673 -9.13 33.59 0.89
C ILE A 673 -10.36 33.83 0.03
N ILE A 674 -10.69 32.92 -0.89
CA ILE A 674 -12.00 32.96 -1.57
C ILE A 674 -13.08 32.73 -0.51
N ASP A 675 -13.94 33.72 -0.32
CA ASP A 675 -14.94 33.75 0.75
C ASP A 675 -15.84 32.51 0.67
N GLU A 676 -16.41 32.23 -0.50
CA GLU A 676 -17.43 31.21 -0.62
C GLU A 676 -16.91 29.77 -0.84
N GLY A 677 -15.63 29.61 -1.17
CA GLY A 677 -15.02 28.32 -1.52
C GLY A 677 -15.43 27.76 -2.89
N ILE A 678 -14.86 26.61 -3.27
CA ILE A 678 -15.05 26.02 -4.62
C ILE A 678 -16.43 25.39 -4.84
N LEU A 679 -17.13 24.97 -3.77
CA LEU A 679 -18.48 24.41 -3.94
C LEU A 679 -19.45 25.49 -4.46
N VAL A 680 -19.39 26.70 -3.89
CA VAL A 680 -20.18 27.84 -4.38
C VAL A 680 -19.71 28.31 -5.75
N TRP A 681 -18.38 28.34 -5.98
CA TRP A 681 -17.80 28.61 -7.31
C TRP A 681 -18.43 27.72 -8.39
N THR A 682 -18.50 26.41 -8.14
CA THR A 682 -19.06 25.43 -9.06
C THR A 682 -20.57 25.61 -9.23
N ASN A 683 -21.30 25.84 -8.14
CA ASN A 683 -22.75 26.08 -8.18
C ASN A 683 -23.14 27.36 -8.95
N ARG A 684 -22.24 28.36 -9.03
CA ARG A 684 -22.42 29.56 -9.85
C ARG A 684 -22.05 29.35 -11.33
N GLY A 685 -21.63 28.14 -11.72
CA GLY A 685 -21.26 27.82 -13.10
C GLY A 685 -19.90 28.40 -13.52
N TYR A 686 -19.05 28.76 -12.56
CA TYR A 686 -17.71 29.27 -12.86
C TYR A 686 -16.78 28.14 -13.33
N PRO A 687 -15.75 28.44 -14.13
CA PRO A 687 -14.94 27.41 -14.78
C PRO A 687 -14.15 26.58 -13.76
N VAL A 688 -14.07 25.28 -13.99
CA VAL A 688 -13.25 24.34 -13.24
C VAL A 688 -12.37 23.52 -14.20
N GLN A 689 -11.25 23.04 -13.71
CA GLN A 689 -10.38 22.07 -14.36
C GLN A 689 -10.38 20.76 -13.57
N TYR A 690 -9.91 19.70 -14.22
CA TYR A 690 -9.73 18.38 -13.62
C TYR A 690 -8.25 18.05 -13.65
N GLY A 691 -7.74 17.42 -12.60
CA GLY A 691 -6.32 17.06 -12.54
C GLY A 691 -5.97 16.10 -13.66
N GLN A 692 -4.79 16.24 -14.24
CA GLN A 692 -4.26 15.21 -15.12
C GLN A 692 -3.76 14.04 -14.29
N GLY A 693 -4.13 12.83 -14.69
CA GLY A 693 -3.69 11.60 -14.06
C GLY A 693 -3.93 10.43 -15.00
N ASP A 694 -3.01 9.46 -14.94
CA ASP A 694 -3.21 8.19 -15.65
C ASP A 694 -3.94 7.26 -14.67
N VAL A 695 -5.03 6.65 -15.10
CA VAL A 695 -5.60 5.51 -14.38
C VAL A 695 -4.55 4.40 -14.47
N ALA A 696 -4.05 3.93 -13.33
CA ALA A 696 -3.13 2.79 -13.34
C ALA A 696 -3.84 1.63 -14.04
N LYS A 697 -3.28 1.15 -15.16
CA LYS A 697 -3.78 -0.07 -15.81
C LYS A 697 -3.64 -1.19 -14.78
N LYS A 698 -4.76 -1.79 -14.38
CA LYS A 698 -4.78 -3.00 -13.55
C LYS A 698 -4.14 -4.16 -14.30
#